data_AF-F4N3M4-F1
#
_entry.id   AF-F4N3M4-F1
#
_cell.length_a   1.000
_cell.length_b   1.000
_cell.length_c   1.000
_cell.angle_alpha   90.00
_cell.angle_beta   90.00
_cell.angle_gamma   90.00
#
_symmetry.space_group_name_H-M   'P 1'
#
loop_
_entity.id
_entity.type
_entity.pdbx_description
1 polymer ?
#
loop_
_entity_poly.entity_id
_entity_poly.type
_entity_poly.pdbx_seq_one_letter_code
_entity_poly.pdbx_strand_id
1 'polypeptide(L)'
;ANADIRANEVNLISNTSRADGVVIREANITTLTGNINANATSTNRGIVIRQNTTLSAQKELMLAATSSAASEAIIVEGLSDESRSHLVAQGNISLKGSNSKGSNPRSSVNLANVSLTSVGKNIDINSLSAGDGDVYFNNVDLNAALGNVTVYGEALSALSTTTNSVLSLGGNNSIKALNGLLIGKAINTTQGVGTLFRANGSLSVEGNIAIQGETGGTGTISNGIAFYGANTLNIAKDSQLSLLGKNTGSEITTGGNGISYLIPKTLTINNNGSLTMEGRSTSGAGINFPIGNNTVVLNGEGDSLIKGSSVAGSGVAISGVVNNSSGPVTIEGSSTDGSGVHLFSAEHQINRINVTGSSIQAEGLRISGNATITDTALSGKSINGSGIKVDSLPGSGVITHVVLDNAALNGSSTHGIGVEITSNINGIHQSIINGTTDGVGYGIDIDKNLSVTGTSETDLLTLQGVATTGSGTGIKLNGNNDLSNTSLSGLAVDGIALDISDSLTNSGNTRLNGTASGGGIGVQVNGTLSNGVVNGTSSSGVGVQASGSLDDSHITGISASGSGVKVDADTALNNTMLKGTSTDGIGVEITANLSGYYGSSVHGDVTDGTGVSIDRNTLLVGRDTNDLLVINGNATGDQGRGIQLNGNNTLDNTTLAGNATEGTGIDIDGPLTNKGSSTVDGKATDGDGVQLNGAISGGTVNGSSDTGSGIKVDGDSELDNATLNGNSPDGKGLEIVANLTGNHGSAVHGETAEGSGVDIGQNATLTGGGTNDLLAVTGNASGDTGTGVQLDGNNTLDNTTLTGNANDGNGLEVTGPVSSTGNTTINGNTVGDGYGVHIDGPMSGGLVNGNSANNHGIYLNDYAAINNITFGGNAGLGKPLMFIALPENIGSNVTINGKPIDKNSVGGRTNSGSTLISTSAPTPTSAPTSLLTPILISGENTILEQITQPQEISKHGLLMMKRNQILSSLDEQILPPLVVTESERDIAANISVVVCIPEGETTESGPCDTHILGKWKPLTQTAKQK
;
A
#
# COMPACT_ATOMS: atom_id res chain seq x y z
N ALA A 1 -35.57 70.13 27.43
CA ALA A 1 -36.07 70.20 26.05
C ALA A 1 -35.72 71.56 25.48
N ASN A 2 -35.23 71.63 24.24
CA ASN A 2 -34.89 72.86 23.50
C ASN A 2 -33.97 73.82 24.27
N ALA A 3 -32.96 73.27 24.93
CA ALA A 3 -32.02 74.04 25.73
C ALA A 3 -30.67 74.16 24.99
N ASP A 4 -30.14 75.38 24.87
CA ASP A 4 -28.74 75.64 24.50
C ASP A 4 -28.01 76.11 25.76
N ILE A 5 -27.17 75.23 26.32
CA ILE A 5 -26.47 75.44 27.59
C ILE A 5 -24.98 75.54 27.28
N ARG A 6 -24.39 76.69 27.61
CA ARG A 6 -22.95 76.93 27.56
C ARG A 6 -22.43 77.20 28.96
N ALA A 7 -21.48 76.40 29.44
CA ALA A 7 -20.92 76.53 30.78
C ALA A 7 -19.42 76.22 30.79
N ASN A 8 -18.68 76.60 31.83
CA ASN A 8 -17.29 76.13 31.96
C ASN A 8 -17.23 74.62 32.26
N GLU A 9 -18.16 74.12 33.08
CA GLU A 9 -18.29 72.72 33.48
C GLU A 9 -19.77 72.41 33.73
N VAL A 10 -20.19 71.16 33.48
CA VAL A 10 -21.56 70.70 33.73
C VAL A 10 -21.52 69.45 34.60
N ASN A 11 -22.15 69.51 35.77
CA ASN A 11 -22.29 68.39 36.69
C ASN A 11 -23.78 68.17 37.01
N LEU A 12 -24.33 67.01 36.63
CA LEU A 12 -25.72 66.62 36.86
C LEU A 12 -25.74 65.44 37.85
N ILE A 13 -26.32 65.62 39.03
CA ILE A 13 -26.39 64.57 40.05
C ILE A 13 -27.86 64.34 40.40
N SER A 14 -28.32 63.09 40.34
CA SER A 14 -29.71 62.73 40.60
C SER A 14 -29.81 61.45 41.45
N ASN A 15 -30.70 61.47 42.44
CA ASN A 15 -31.08 60.28 43.21
C ASN A 15 -32.60 60.31 43.38
N THR A 16 -33.31 59.43 42.67
CA THR A 16 -34.77 59.47 42.55
C THR A 16 -35.41 58.14 42.91
N SER A 17 -36.57 58.22 43.55
CA SER A 17 -37.47 57.08 43.74
C SER A 17 -38.69 57.27 42.84
N ARG A 18 -39.03 56.24 42.05
CA ARG A 18 -40.21 56.12 41.18
C ARG A 18 -40.24 56.96 39.88
N ALA A 19 -39.23 57.79 39.62
CA ALA A 19 -39.10 58.59 38.40
C ALA A 19 -37.76 58.34 37.69
N ASP A 20 -37.61 58.83 36.45
CA ASP A 20 -36.32 58.82 35.77
C ASP A 20 -35.32 59.77 36.47
N GLY A 21 -34.03 59.42 36.48
CA GLY A 21 -32.99 60.18 37.18
C GLY A 21 -32.64 61.51 36.50
N VAL A 22 -32.02 61.47 35.32
CA VAL A 22 -31.68 62.64 34.50
C VAL A 22 -32.29 62.47 33.12
N VAL A 23 -33.08 63.45 32.66
CA VAL A 23 -33.73 63.41 31.34
C VAL A 23 -33.35 64.63 30.52
N ILE A 24 -32.68 64.40 29.39
CA ILE A 24 -32.25 65.42 28.42
C ILE A 24 -32.88 65.10 27.07
N ARG A 25 -33.46 66.10 26.44
CA ARG A 25 -34.20 65.99 25.18
C ARG A 25 -33.95 67.22 24.35
N GLU A 26 -33.70 67.07 23.05
CA GLU A 26 -33.51 68.16 22.08
C GLU A 26 -32.66 69.30 22.67
N ALA A 27 -31.45 68.99 23.15
CA ALA A 27 -30.62 69.98 23.82
C ALA A 27 -29.20 70.02 23.24
N ASN A 28 -28.59 71.19 23.27
CA ASN A 28 -27.17 71.39 22.98
C ASN A 28 -26.49 71.83 24.27
N ILE A 29 -25.67 70.98 24.86
CA ILE A 29 -24.92 71.28 26.09
C ILE A 29 -23.44 71.27 25.74
N THR A 30 -22.80 72.43 25.86
CA THR A 30 -21.39 72.62 25.49
C THR A 30 -20.61 73.17 26.67
N THR A 31 -19.48 72.56 27.01
CA THR A 31 -18.52 73.15 27.94
C THR A 31 -17.50 74.03 27.21
N LEU A 32 -17.00 75.08 27.89
CA LEU A 32 -15.97 75.97 27.35
C LEU A 32 -14.55 75.54 27.77
N THR A 33 -14.40 74.85 28.91
CA THR A 33 -13.07 74.48 29.45
C THR A 33 -13.04 73.14 30.20
N GLY A 34 -14.19 72.64 30.69
CA GLY A 34 -14.29 71.54 31.65
C GLY A 34 -15.06 70.33 31.16
N ASN A 35 -15.45 69.48 32.11
CA ASN A 35 -16.11 68.19 31.88
C ASN A 35 -17.64 68.32 31.77
N ILE A 36 -18.26 67.31 31.16
CA ILE A 36 -19.69 67.03 31.35
C ILE A 36 -19.80 65.73 32.15
N ASN A 37 -20.24 65.81 33.41
CA ASN A 37 -20.50 64.63 34.24
C ASN A 37 -21.99 64.52 34.57
N ALA A 38 -22.56 63.35 34.39
CA ALA A 38 -23.89 63.01 34.87
C ALA A 38 -23.82 61.74 35.72
N ASN A 39 -24.32 61.80 36.95
CA ASN A 39 -24.39 60.67 37.87
C ASN A 39 -25.84 60.51 38.38
N ALA A 40 -26.50 59.39 38.07
CA ALA A 40 -27.90 59.18 38.41
C ALA A 40 -28.17 57.82 39.04
N THR A 41 -28.79 57.80 40.21
CA THR A 41 -29.40 56.59 40.78
C THR A 41 -30.91 56.73 40.71
N SER A 42 -31.59 55.72 40.18
CA SER A 42 -33.06 55.73 40.01
C SER A 42 -33.66 54.35 40.28
N THR A 43 -34.93 54.30 40.69
CA THR A 43 -35.74 53.07 40.69
C THR A 43 -36.54 52.89 39.39
N ASN A 44 -36.32 53.74 38.37
CA ASN A 44 -36.79 53.57 36.99
C ASN A 44 -35.58 53.71 36.03
N ARG A 45 -35.59 54.62 35.05
CA ARG A 45 -34.42 54.83 34.17
C ARG A 45 -33.42 55.80 34.80
N GLY A 46 -32.13 55.53 34.65
CA GLY A 46 -31.08 56.36 35.24
C GLY A 46 -30.86 57.68 34.49
N ILE A 47 -30.16 57.64 33.36
CA ILE A 47 -29.91 58.78 32.46
C ILE A 47 -30.62 58.50 31.13
N VAL A 48 -31.43 59.45 30.66
CA VAL A 48 -32.18 59.36 29.41
C VAL A 48 -31.87 60.57 28.55
N ILE A 49 -31.16 60.35 27.45
CA ILE A 49 -30.84 61.35 26.42
C ILE A 49 -31.60 60.96 25.16
N ARG A 50 -32.41 61.88 24.62
CA ARG A 50 -33.24 61.57 23.44
C ARG A 50 -33.24 62.68 22.39
N GLN A 51 -33.68 62.29 21.19
CA GLN A 51 -33.87 63.13 20.02
C GLN A 51 -32.53 63.69 19.52
N ASN A 52 -32.51 64.80 18.77
CA ASN A 52 -31.28 65.40 18.28
C ASN A 52 -30.57 66.20 19.39
N THR A 53 -29.96 65.50 20.35
CA THR A 53 -29.24 66.11 21.48
C THR A 53 -27.73 66.05 21.24
N THR A 54 -27.04 67.17 21.48
CA THR A 54 -25.58 67.27 21.45
C THR A 54 -25.04 67.54 22.85
N LEU A 55 -24.10 66.71 23.32
CA LEU A 55 -23.27 66.96 24.49
C LEU A 55 -21.83 67.13 24.03
N SER A 56 -21.21 68.29 24.25
CA SER A 56 -19.86 68.62 23.78
C SER A 56 -18.96 69.07 24.94
N ALA A 57 -18.04 68.20 25.37
CA ALA A 57 -17.10 68.45 26.46
C ALA A 57 -15.70 68.84 25.94
N GLN A 58 -15.10 69.91 26.49
CA GLN A 58 -13.71 70.30 26.20
C GLN A 58 -12.66 69.46 26.95
N LYS A 59 -13.10 68.64 27.90
CA LYS A 59 -12.29 67.62 28.58
C LYS A 59 -13.04 66.28 28.52
N GLU A 60 -13.43 65.73 29.66
CA GLU A 60 -14.06 64.41 29.77
C GLU A 60 -15.60 64.51 29.68
N LEU A 61 -16.23 63.47 29.12
CA LEU A 61 -17.69 63.26 29.21
C LEU A 61 -17.95 61.96 29.96
N MET A 62 -18.56 62.03 31.14
CA MET A 62 -18.89 60.84 31.93
C MET A 62 -20.38 60.75 32.23
N LEU A 63 -21.02 59.66 31.82
CA LEU A 63 -22.38 59.30 32.22
C LEU A 63 -22.32 58.04 33.08
N ALA A 64 -22.69 58.14 34.35
CA ALA A 64 -22.75 57.02 35.27
C ALA A 64 -24.18 56.89 35.80
N ALA A 65 -24.78 55.72 35.71
CA ALA A 65 -26.14 55.52 36.18
C ALA A 65 -26.39 54.12 36.73
N THR A 66 -27.22 54.06 37.77
CA THR A 66 -27.72 52.81 38.35
C THR A 66 -29.24 52.80 38.36
N SER A 67 -29.84 51.81 37.71
CA SER A 67 -31.26 51.48 37.86
C SER A 67 -31.45 50.37 38.89
N SER A 68 -32.31 50.60 39.87
CA SER A 68 -32.71 49.59 40.87
C SER A 68 -33.98 48.81 40.52
N ALA A 69 -34.51 49.05 39.31
CA ALA A 69 -35.57 48.26 38.68
C ALA A 69 -35.03 47.54 37.44
N ALA A 70 -35.89 46.73 36.83
CA ALA A 70 -35.60 46.07 35.56
C ALA A 70 -35.75 47.05 34.39
N SER A 71 -34.94 48.09 34.36
CA SER A 71 -35.03 49.21 33.40
C SER A 71 -33.63 49.64 32.96
N GLU A 72 -33.54 50.45 31.90
CA GLU A 72 -32.26 50.93 31.37
C GLU A 72 -31.58 51.90 32.34
N ALA A 73 -30.28 51.72 32.57
CA ALA A 73 -29.48 52.64 33.38
C ALA A 73 -29.11 53.88 32.56
N ILE A 74 -28.64 53.70 31.33
CA ILE A 74 -28.30 54.78 30.40
C ILE A 74 -29.02 54.52 29.06
N ILE A 75 -29.79 55.50 28.59
CA ILE A 75 -30.37 55.53 27.26
C ILE A 75 -29.86 56.75 26.52
N VAL A 76 -29.33 56.55 25.32
CA VAL A 76 -29.05 57.62 24.36
C VAL A 76 -29.68 57.26 23.03
N GLU A 77 -30.65 58.04 22.57
CA GLU A 77 -31.50 57.68 21.43
C GLU A 77 -31.76 58.88 20.52
N GLY A 78 -31.16 58.89 19.33
CA GLY A 78 -31.47 59.84 18.25
C GLY A 78 -32.82 59.58 17.58
N LEU A 79 -33.29 60.54 16.78
CA LEU A 79 -34.59 60.45 16.08
C LEU A 79 -34.57 59.42 14.94
N SER A 80 -33.49 59.40 14.16
CA SER A 80 -33.23 58.49 13.05
C SER A 80 -31.73 58.43 12.80
N ASP A 81 -31.28 57.57 11.90
CA ASP A 81 -29.86 57.49 11.51
C ASP A 81 -29.36 58.79 10.85
N GLU A 82 -30.25 59.55 10.21
CA GLU A 82 -29.94 60.89 9.68
C GLU A 82 -30.01 62.01 10.74
N SER A 83 -30.59 61.74 11.91
CA SER A 83 -30.80 62.72 12.99
C SER A 83 -30.34 62.15 14.33
N ARG A 84 -29.03 61.89 14.42
CA ARG A 84 -28.37 61.23 15.55
C ARG A 84 -28.21 62.14 16.76
N SER A 85 -28.13 61.56 17.94
CA SER A 85 -27.55 62.25 19.10
C SER A 85 -26.02 62.24 19.00
N HIS A 86 -25.38 63.33 19.41
CA HIS A 86 -23.92 63.49 19.33
C HIS A 86 -23.32 63.69 20.73
N LEU A 87 -22.44 62.79 21.15
CA LEU A 87 -21.64 62.91 22.37
C LEU A 87 -20.19 63.13 21.94
N VAL A 88 -19.66 64.32 22.18
CA VAL A 88 -18.34 64.74 21.73
C VAL A 88 -17.49 65.13 22.93
N ALA A 89 -16.26 64.64 22.99
CA ALA A 89 -15.28 65.01 24.01
C ALA A 89 -13.89 65.19 23.40
N GLN A 90 -13.16 66.21 23.86
CA GLN A 90 -11.72 66.30 23.55
C GLN A 90 -10.90 65.28 24.36
N GLY A 91 -11.40 64.90 25.55
CA GLY A 91 -10.90 63.85 26.43
C GLY A 91 -11.65 62.52 26.24
N ASN A 92 -11.71 61.68 27.29
CA ASN A 92 -12.43 60.40 27.20
C ASN A 92 -13.95 60.60 27.25
N ILE A 93 -14.66 59.64 26.65
CA ILE A 93 -16.09 59.44 26.85
C ILE A 93 -16.25 58.16 27.68
N SER A 94 -16.88 58.25 28.85
CA SER A 94 -17.16 57.09 29.71
C SER A 94 -18.66 56.93 29.98
N LEU A 95 -19.20 55.76 29.67
CA LEU A 95 -20.56 55.34 29.99
C LEU A 95 -20.50 54.19 30.99
N LYS A 96 -21.10 54.35 32.17
CA LYS A 96 -21.13 53.32 33.23
C LYS A 96 -22.57 53.05 33.65
N GLY A 97 -23.17 52.00 33.09
CA GLY A 97 -24.54 51.58 33.41
C GLY A 97 -24.58 50.40 34.37
N SER A 98 -25.52 50.37 35.30
CA SER A 98 -25.82 49.16 36.07
C SER A 98 -27.31 49.02 36.32
N ASN A 99 -27.85 47.79 36.17
CA ASN A 99 -29.18 47.46 36.64
C ASN A 99 -29.14 46.32 37.68
N SER A 100 -29.96 46.43 38.73
CA SER A 100 -29.83 45.59 39.93
C SER A 100 -31.02 44.67 40.21
N LYS A 101 -32.03 44.61 39.32
CA LYS A 101 -33.17 43.66 39.42
C LYS A 101 -33.74 43.25 38.06
N GLY A 102 -34.03 41.96 37.88
CA GLY A 102 -35.18 41.45 37.09
C GLY A 102 -34.91 40.91 35.68
N SER A 103 -35.78 39.96 35.27
CA SER A 103 -35.84 39.25 33.99
C SER A 103 -36.53 40.04 32.86
N ASN A 104 -36.16 41.31 32.67
CA ASN A 104 -36.74 42.18 31.65
C ASN A 104 -35.76 42.32 30.47
N PRO A 105 -36.17 42.29 29.19
CA PRO A 105 -35.28 42.21 28.02
C PRO A 105 -34.61 43.56 27.68
N ARG A 106 -34.57 44.51 28.61
CA ARG A 106 -34.05 45.87 28.39
C ARG A 106 -32.58 45.95 28.80
N SER A 107 -31.75 46.44 27.89
CA SER A 107 -30.31 46.62 28.11
C SER A 107 -30.00 47.70 29.14
N SER A 108 -29.04 47.48 30.02
CA SER A 108 -28.57 48.49 30.98
C SER A 108 -28.04 49.75 30.27
N VAL A 109 -27.25 49.59 29.21
CA VAL A 109 -26.83 50.67 28.30
C VAL A 109 -27.49 50.44 26.94
N ASN A 110 -28.32 51.39 26.50
CA ASN A 110 -29.02 51.36 25.22
C ASN A 110 -28.66 52.59 24.38
N LEU A 111 -27.97 52.36 23.26
CA LEU A 111 -27.57 53.40 22.30
C LEU A 111 -28.25 53.14 20.95
N ALA A 112 -29.06 54.10 20.50
CA ALA A 112 -29.74 54.03 19.21
C ALA A 112 -29.60 55.32 18.42
N ASN A 113 -29.13 55.27 17.17
CA ASN A 113 -28.88 56.44 16.33
C ASN A 113 -27.97 57.47 17.04
N VAL A 114 -26.75 57.05 17.42
CA VAL A 114 -25.84 57.86 18.25
C VAL A 114 -24.45 57.89 17.66
N SER A 115 -23.78 59.04 17.73
CA SER A 115 -22.35 59.17 17.45
C SER A 115 -21.61 59.61 18.71
N LEU A 116 -20.62 58.82 19.12
CA LEU A 116 -19.67 59.13 20.18
C LEU A 116 -18.32 59.46 19.53
N THR A 117 -17.82 60.68 19.74
CA THR A 117 -16.54 61.13 19.17
C THR A 117 -15.59 61.60 20.27
N SER A 118 -14.51 60.84 20.50
CA SER A 118 -13.37 61.28 21.31
C SER A 118 -12.23 61.70 20.37
N VAL A 119 -11.84 62.98 20.40
CA VAL A 119 -10.92 63.55 19.39
C VAL A 119 -9.48 63.04 19.53
N GLY A 120 -9.05 62.62 20.72
CA GLY A 120 -7.66 62.17 20.94
C GLY A 120 -7.47 61.19 22.10
N LYS A 121 -8.55 60.58 22.61
CA LYS A 121 -8.56 59.72 23.80
C LYS A 121 -9.52 58.56 23.60
N ASN A 122 -10.02 57.96 24.69
CA ASN A 122 -10.74 56.69 24.65
C ASN A 122 -12.25 56.86 24.74
N ILE A 123 -12.97 55.84 24.28
CA ILE A 123 -14.39 55.64 24.56
C ILE A 123 -14.52 54.36 25.38
N ASP A 124 -15.02 54.47 26.62
CA ASP A 124 -15.17 53.36 27.56
C ASP A 124 -16.64 53.17 27.95
N ILE A 125 -17.25 52.07 27.52
CA ILE A 125 -18.63 51.70 27.84
C ILE A 125 -18.59 50.46 28.72
N ASN A 126 -18.92 50.62 30.00
CA ASN A 126 -18.96 49.52 30.96
C ASN A 126 -20.38 49.35 31.46
N SER A 127 -20.85 48.12 31.45
CA SER A 127 -22.17 47.78 31.95
C SER A 127 -22.14 46.51 32.77
N LEU A 128 -23.03 46.45 33.78
CA LEU A 128 -23.26 45.29 34.63
C LEU A 128 -24.76 45.11 34.78
N SER A 129 -25.29 43.95 34.37
CA SER A 129 -26.72 43.70 34.42
C SER A 129 -27.08 42.44 35.19
N ALA A 130 -28.05 42.54 36.10
CA ALA A 130 -28.73 41.38 36.71
C ALA A 130 -29.98 40.94 35.91
N GLY A 131 -30.04 41.27 34.62
CA GLY A 131 -31.16 41.01 33.70
C GLY A 131 -30.72 40.43 32.35
N ASP A 132 -31.64 40.45 31.38
CA ASP A 132 -31.55 39.68 30.12
C ASP A 132 -30.68 40.30 29.01
N GLY A 133 -30.20 41.53 29.20
CA GLY A 133 -29.33 42.20 28.26
C GLY A 133 -28.57 43.35 28.92
N ASP A 134 -27.35 43.62 28.45
CA ASP A 134 -26.46 44.56 29.12
C ASP A 134 -26.16 45.79 28.26
N VAL A 135 -25.66 45.58 27.04
CA VAL A 135 -25.31 46.64 26.09
C VAL A 135 -26.02 46.39 24.76
N TYR A 136 -26.77 47.38 24.25
CA TYR A 136 -27.41 47.32 22.94
C TYR A 136 -27.05 48.53 22.08
N PHE A 137 -26.56 48.25 20.87
CA PHE A 137 -26.28 49.23 19.82
C PHE A 137 -27.26 49.05 18.66
N ASN A 138 -27.81 50.17 18.19
CA ASN A 138 -28.58 50.23 16.95
C ASN A 138 -28.23 51.50 16.17
N ASN A 139 -27.49 51.40 15.07
CA ASN A 139 -26.95 52.56 14.36
C ASN A 139 -26.04 53.42 15.26
N VAL A 140 -24.91 52.87 15.68
CA VAL A 140 -23.96 53.52 16.60
C VAL A 140 -22.59 53.72 15.95
N ASP A 141 -22.04 54.92 16.08
CA ASP A 141 -20.72 55.30 15.58
C ASP A 141 -19.82 55.58 16.78
N LEU A 142 -18.77 54.78 16.93
CA LEU A 142 -17.73 54.96 17.92
C LEU A 142 -16.48 55.46 17.21
N ASN A 143 -16.17 56.75 17.37
CA ASN A 143 -15.03 57.39 16.74
C ASN A 143 -14.01 57.85 17.79
N ALA A 144 -12.96 57.06 17.96
CA ALA A 144 -11.78 57.35 18.75
C ALA A 144 -10.52 57.07 17.91
N ALA A 145 -10.44 57.65 16.70
CA ALA A 145 -9.43 57.33 15.69
C ALA A 145 -7.96 57.38 16.18
N LEU A 146 -7.67 58.14 17.24
CA LEU A 146 -6.34 58.27 17.85
C LEU A 146 -6.23 57.62 19.24
N GLY A 147 -7.25 56.88 19.68
CA GLY A 147 -7.32 56.23 20.99
C GLY A 147 -7.99 54.86 20.91
N ASN A 148 -8.49 54.38 22.05
CA ASN A 148 -9.06 53.04 22.15
C ASN A 148 -10.58 53.07 22.39
N VAL A 149 -11.27 52.02 21.95
CA VAL A 149 -12.68 51.76 22.26
C VAL A 149 -12.77 50.51 23.13
N THR A 150 -13.34 50.65 24.32
CA THR A 150 -13.62 49.51 25.20
C THR A 150 -15.13 49.41 25.42
N VAL A 151 -15.71 48.24 25.19
CA VAL A 151 -17.09 47.93 25.57
C VAL A 151 -17.07 46.65 26.40
N TYR A 152 -17.57 46.72 27.62
CA TYR A 152 -17.66 45.56 28.51
C TYR A 152 -19.08 45.43 29.03
N GLY A 153 -19.67 44.26 28.82
CA GLY A 153 -20.93 43.86 29.44
C GLY A 153 -20.79 42.47 30.09
N GLU A 154 -21.40 42.32 31.26
CA GLU A 154 -21.46 41.08 32.01
C GLU A 154 -22.85 40.87 32.62
N ALA A 155 -23.46 39.73 32.28
CA ALA A 155 -24.70 39.28 32.89
C ALA A 155 -24.42 38.56 34.21
N LEU A 156 -24.98 39.09 35.29
CA LEU A 156 -24.91 38.55 36.65
C LEU A 156 -25.98 37.48 36.94
N SER A 157 -26.92 37.29 36.01
CA SER A 157 -28.00 36.30 36.08
C SER A 157 -28.11 35.51 34.77
N ALA A 158 -28.76 34.34 34.82
CA ALA A 158 -29.04 33.53 33.63
C ALA A 158 -29.92 34.30 32.62
N LEU A 159 -29.67 34.10 31.33
CA LEU A 159 -30.47 34.69 30.25
C LEU A 159 -31.80 33.92 30.07
N SER A 160 -32.91 34.65 29.91
CA SER A 160 -34.26 34.07 29.86
C SER A 160 -34.70 33.50 28.52
N THR A 161 -34.01 33.80 27.41
CA THR A 161 -34.30 33.24 26.08
C THR A 161 -33.03 32.97 25.26
N THR A 162 -33.15 32.19 24.18
CA THR A 162 -32.07 31.91 23.22
C THR A 162 -31.61 33.12 22.41
N THR A 163 -32.46 34.15 22.29
CA THR A 163 -32.19 35.39 21.54
C THR A 163 -31.71 36.53 22.42
N ASN A 164 -31.69 36.34 23.74
CA ASN A 164 -31.14 37.32 24.67
C ASN A 164 -29.61 37.34 24.55
N SER A 165 -29.02 38.52 24.74
CA SER A 165 -27.59 38.69 24.60
C SER A 165 -27.02 39.77 25.50
N VAL A 166 -25.79 39.59 25.96
CA VAL A 166 -25.11 40.57 26.82
C VAL A 166 -24.71 41.80 26.02
N LEU A 167 -24.01 41.60 24.90
CA LEU A 167 -23.73 42.63 23.90
C LEU A 167 -24.56 42.37 22.65
N SER A 168 -25.28 43.36 22.15
CA SER A 168 -26.16 43.21 20.99
C SER A 168 -25.93 44.33 19.98
N LEU A 169 -25.67 43.96 18.73
CA LEU A 169 -25.38 44.87 17.61
C LEU A 169 -26.50 44.75 16.56
N GLY A 170 -27.28 45.82 16.39
CA GLY A 170 -28.30 45.95 15.35
C GLY A 170 -28.06 47.16 14.45
N GLY A 171 -28.68 47.17 13.28
CA GLY A 171 -28.52 48.28 12.32
C GLY A 171 -27.08 48.45 11.83
N ASN A 172 -26.71 49.67 11.44
CA ASN A 172 -25.43 50.01 10.84
C ASN A 172 -24.47 50.63 11.86
N ASN A 173 -23.52 49.84 12.37
CA ASN A 173 -22.56 50.29 13.37
C ASN A 173 -21.18 50.55 12.74
N SER A 174 -20.47 51.55 13.24
CA SER A 174 -19.11 51.88 12.81
C SER A 174 -18.19 52.03 14.00
N ILE A 175 -17.01 51.42 13.95
CA ILE A 175 -15.97 51.54 14.97
C ILE A 175 -14.67 51.99 14.30
N LYS A 176 -14.21 53.19 14.66
CA LYS A 176 -12.95 53.77 14.21
C LYS A 176 -12.07 54.04 15.43
N ALA A 177 -11.02 53.25 15.60
CA ALA A 177 -10.13 53.34 16.77
C ALA A 177 -8.72 52.83 16.43
N LEU A 178 -7.70 53.16 17.24
CA LEU A 178 -6.41 52.46 17.13
C LEU A 178 -6.56 50.99 17.53
N ASN A 179 -7.19 50.76 18.69
CA ASN A 179 -7.55 49.43 19.17
C ASN A 179 -8.98 49.44 19.74
N GLY A 180 -9.73 48.38 19.49
CA GLY A 180 -11.07 48.17 20.03
C GLY A 180 -11.18 46.82 20.73
N LEU A 181 -11.82 46.77 21.89
CA LEU A 181 -12.14 45.55 22.61
C LEU A 181 -13.59 45.59 23.09
N LEU A 182 -14.43 44.72 22.54
CA LEU A 182 -15.85 44.61 22.90
C LEU A 182 -16.10 43.22 23.48
N ILE A 183 -16.60 43.12 24.71
CA ILE A 183 -16.81 41.85 25.42
C ILE A 183 -18.24 41.77 25.93
N GLY A 184 -18.94 40.68 25.58
CA GLY A 184 -20.21 40.28 26.20
C GLY A 184 -20.07 38.94 26.92
N LYS A 185 -20.30 38.90 28.24
CA LYS A 185 -20.01 37.73 29.09
C LYS A 185 -21.23 37.23 29.90
N ALA A 186 -21.55 35.94 29.82
CA ALA A 186 -22.64 35.29 30.57
C ALA A 186 -22.25 33.86 31.02
N ILE A 187 -21.67 33.70 32.23
CA ILE A 187 -21.05 32.42 32.67
C ILE A 187 -22.03 31.45 33.37
N ASN A 188 -23.22 31.91 33.76
CA ASN A 188 -24.21 31.08 34.46
C ASN A 188 -25.53 31.02 33.68
N THR A 189 -25.46 30.62 32.41
CA THR A 189 -26.63 30.58 31.54
C THR A 189 -26.86 29.20 30.90
N THR A 190 -28.11 28.86 30.66
CA THR A 190 -28.49 27.65 29.90
C THR A 190 -28.80 27.95 28.43
N GLN A 191 -28.92 29.22 28.08
CA GLN A 191 -29.33 29.69 26.75
C GLN A 191 -28.86 31.14 26.51
N GLY A 192 -29.04 31.65 25.30
CA GLY A 192 -28.70 33.04 24.97
C GLY A 192 -27.28 33.19 24.43
N VAL A 193 -26.84 34.43 24.29
CA VAL A 193 -25.61 34.75 23.54
C VAL A 193 -24.72 35.73 24.30
N GLY A 194 -23.40 35.55 24.28
CA GLY A 194 -22.46 36.55 24.77
C GLY A 194 -22.57 37.84 23.94
N THR A 195 -22.31 37.71 22.64
CA THR A 195 -22.43 38.80 21.66
C THR A 195 -23.29 38.43 20.46
N LEU A 196 -24.35 39.19 20.18
CA LEU A 196 -25.32 38.91 19.10
C LEU A 196 -25.29 39.98 18.01
N PHE A 197 -25.10 39.56 16.76
CA PHE A 197 -25.35 40.35 15.56
C PHE A 197 -26.79 40.12 15.07
N ARG A 198 -27.61 41.16 15.09
CA ARG A 198 -29.04 41.10 14.71
C ARG A 198 -29.23 41.16 13.19
N ALA A 199 -30.42 40.74 12.73
CA ALA A 199 -30.75 40.70 11.31
C ALA A 199 -30.60 42.04 10.60
N ASN A 200 -30.06 41.96 9.38
CA ASN A 200 -29.77 43.06 8.48
C ASN A 200 -28.80 44.10 9.10
N GLY A 201 -27.94 43.65 10.02
CA GLY A 201 -26.92 44.47 10.63
C GLY A 201 -25.69 44.64 9.74
N SER A 202 -25.05 45.80 9.83
CA SER A 202 -23.70 46.02 9.29
C SER A 202 -22.74 46.50 10.37
N LEU A 203 -21.50 46.04 10.29
CA LEU A 203 -20.40 46.52 11.12
C LEU A 203 -19.26 46.98 10.21
N SER A 204 -18.87 48.25 10.32
CA SER A 204 -17.70 48.80 9.64
C SER A 204 -16.58 49.05 10.63
N VAL A 205 -15.38 48.57 10.35
CA VAL A 205 -14.21 48.73 11.23
C VAL A 205 -13.03 49.41 10.53
N GLU A 206 -12.42 50.35 11.24
CA GLU A 206 -11.16 51.00 10.91
C GLU A 206 -10.24 50.93 12.14
N GLY A 207 -9.11 50.22 11.99
CA GLY A 207 -8.15 49.89 13.06
C GLY A 207 -8.21 48.45 13.57
N ASN A 208 -7.63 48.16 14.74
CA ASN A 208 -7.52 46.80 15.29
C ASN A 208 -8.66 46.49 16.27
N ILE A 209 -9.73 45.84 15.82
CA ILE A 209 -10.95 45.64 16.61
C ILE A 209 -11.14 44.16 16.96
N ALA A 210 -11.27 43.87 18.25
CA ALA A 210 -11.61 42.55 18.79
C ALA A 210 -12.99 42.56 19.43
N ILE A 211 -13.82 41.57 19.08
CA ILE A 211 -15.15 41.34 19.65
C ILE A 211 -15.17 39.93 20.23
N GLN A 212 -15.38 39.83 21.55
CA GLN A 212 -15.48 38.58 22.27
C GLN A 212 -16.89 38.36 22.80
N GLY A 213 -17.38 37.14 22.66
CA GLY A 213 -18.61 36.68 23.30
C GLY A 213 -18.31 35.43 24.09
N GLU A 214 -18.64 35.43 25.39
CA GLU A 214 -18.35 34.32 26.29
C GLU A 214 -19.61 33.86 27.00
N THR A 215 -19.92 32.57 26.88
CA THR A 215 -21.01 31.93 27.62
C THR A 215 -20.49 30.72 28.40
N GLY A 216 -21.05 30.50 29.58
CA GLY A 216 -20.82 29.31 30.41
C GLY A 216 -22.12 28.84 31.07
N GLY A 217 -22.14 27.59 31.52
CA GLY A 217 -23.28 26.98 32.20
C GLY A 217 -23.59 25.57 31.70
N THR A 218 -24.82 25.09 31.91
CA THR A 218 -25.21 23.68 31.66
C THR A 218 -26.14 23.48 30.47
N GLY A 219 -26.51 24.53 29.74
CA GLY A 219 -27.56 24.44 28.71
C GLY A 219 -27.09 24.50 27.26
N THR A 220 -27.89 23.85 26.41
CA THR A 220 -27.52 23.30 25.10
C THR A 220 -27.58 24.29 23.93
N ILE A 221 -28.11 25.49 24.19
CA ILE A 221 -28.48 26.52 23.19
C ILE A 221 -27.84 27.88 23.51
N SER A 222 -26.76 27.87 24.29
CA SER A 222 -25.95 29.05 24.60
C SER A 222 -24.84 29.25 23.55
N ASN A 223 -24.55 30.48 23.13
CA ASN A 223 -23.53 30.74 22.11
C ASN A 223 -22.58 31.87 22.55
N GLY A 224 -21.27 31.73 22.30
CA GLY A 224 -20.34 32.82 22.53
C GLY A 224 -20.69 34.04 21.67
N ILE A 225 -20.59 33.88 20.35
CA ILE A 225 -21.07 34.84 19.35
C ILE A 225 -22.17 34.20 18.51
N ALA A 226 -23.19 34.97 18.14
CA ALA A 226 -24.20 34.51 17.19
C ALA A 226 -24.52 35.56 16.12
N PHE A 227 -24.75 35.08 14.90
CA PHE A 227 -25.35 35.83 13.81
C PHE A 227 -26.82 35.42 13.65
N TYR A 228 -27.68 36.39 13.37
CA TYR A 228 -29.09 36.18 13.14
C TYR A 228 -29.51 36.89 11.86
N GLY A 229 -30.07 36.18 10.87
CA GLY A 229 -30.41 36.77 9.56
C GLY A 229 -29.19 37.29 8.79
N ALA A 230 -29.41 38.01 7.70
CA ALA A 230 -28.30 38.53 6.87
C ALA A 230 -27.47 39.56 7.63
N ASN A 231 -26.15 39.52 7.49
CA ASN A 231 -25.22 40.44 8.16
C ASN A 231 -24.08 40.82 7.20
N THR A 232 -23.56 42.04 7.35
CA THR A 232 -22.41 42.55 6.57
C THR A 232 -21.28 43.02 7.47
N LEU A 233 -20.07 42.51 7.26
CA LEU A 233 -18.85 42.98 7.92
C LEU A 233 -17.98 43.72 6.89
N ASN A 234 -17.65 44.98 7.15
CA ASN A 234 -16.77 45.78 6.31
C ASN A 234 -15.47 46.08 7.06
N ILE A 235 -14.35 45.58 6.54
CA ILE A 235 -13.03 45.77 7.14
C ILE A 235 -12.23 46.67 6.21
N ALA A 236 -11.87 47.85 6.71
CA ALA A 236 -11.09 48.81 5.94
C ALA A 236 -9.67 48.28 5.68
N LYS A 237 -9.01 48.88 4.70
CA LYS A 237 -7.58 48.62 4.43
C LYS A 237 -6.76 48.90 5.69
N ASP A 238 -5.71 48.12 5.90
CA ASP A 238 -4.79 48.25 7.05
C ASP A 238 -5.48 48.08 8.43
N SER A 239 -6.67 47.45 8.46
CA SER A 239 -7.47 47.21 9.66
C SER A 239 -7.60 45.71 9.95
N GLN A 240 -7.94 45.37 11.19
CA GLN A 240 -8.12 43.98 11.63
C GLN A 240 -9.44 43.83 12.38
N LEU A 241 -10.19 42.77 12.06
CA LEU A 241 -11.34 42.33 12.84
C LEU A 241 -11.08 40.94 13.41
N SER A 242 -11.11 40.81 14.73
CA SER A 242 -11.06 39.53 15.44
C SER A 242 -12.39 39.25 16.14
N LEU A 243 -13.01 38.11 15.85
CA LEU A 243 -14.22 37.63 16.51
C LEU A 243 -13.86 36.38 17.33
N LEU A 244 -14.05 36.43 18.65
CA LEU A 244 -13.76 35.32 19.56
C LEU A 244 -15.01 34.86 20.30
N GLY A 245 -15.60 33.76 19.85
CA GLY A 245 -16.75 33.13 20.50
C GLY A 245 -16.33 31.97 21.38
N LYS A 246 -16.60 32.04 22.70
CA LYS A 246 -16.28 30.99 23.66
C LYS A 246 -17.53 30.46 24.33
N ASN A 247 -17.70 29.14 24.30
CA ASN A 247 -18.65 28.42 25.15
C ASN A 247 -17.89 27.46 26.06
N THR A 248 -17.89 27.74 27.36
CA THR A 248 -17.20 26.95 28.40
C THR A 248 -18.18 26.04 29.17
N GLY A 249 -19.28 25.62 28.52
CA GLY A 249 -20.29 24.76 29.13
C GLY A 249 -19.76 23.41 29.63
N SER A 250 -20.54 22.74 30.48
CA SER A 250 -20.18 21.42 31.01
C SER A 250 -20.02 20.36 29.91
N GLU A 251 -18.99 19.52 30.01
CA GLU A 251 -18.77 18.36 29.12
C GLU A 251 -19.92 17.33 29.15
N ILE A 252 -20.72 17.31 30.23
CA ILE A 252 -21.71 16.25 30.51
C ILE A 252 -23.08 16.55 29.87
N THR A 253 -23.34 17.80 29.49
CA THR A 253 -24.58 18.20 28.80
C THR A 253 -24.27 18.65 27.38
N THR A 254 -24.96 18.07 26.40
CA THR A 254 -24.76 18.39 24.99
C THR A 254 -25.08 19.86 24.70
N GLY A 255 -24.14 20.65 24.18
CA GLY A 255 -24.48 21.81 23.37
C GLY A 255 -23.98 23.18 23.82
N GLY A 256 -24.08 24.09 22.84
CA GLY A 256 -23.64 25.48 22.88
C GLY A 256 -22.41 25.71 21.99
N ASN A 257 -22.48 26.64 21.03
CA ASN A 257 -21.40 26.83 20.06
C ASN A 257 -20.49 28.01 20.46
N GLY A 258 -19.24 27.99 20.01
CA GLY A 258 -18.36 29.16 20.12
C GLY A 258 -18.93 30.32 19.29
N ILE A 259 -19.06 30.11 17.99
CA ILE A 259 -19.74 31.01 17.04
C ILE A 259 -20.86 30.25 16.33
N SER A 260 -22.06 30.82 16.24
CA SER A 260 -23.20 30.18 15.57
C SER A 260 -23.95 31.11 14.61
N TYR A 261 -24.67 30.52 13.66
CA TYR A 261 -25.61 31.22 12.79
C TYR A 261 -27.04 30.68 12.99
N LEU A 262 -27.83 31.38 13.82
CA LEU A 262 -29.10 30.86 14.35
C LEU A 262 -30.24 30.81 13.32
N ILE A 263 -30.28 31.77 12.39
CA ILE A 263 -31.22 31.78 11.25
C ILE A 263 -30.42 32.09 10.00
N PRO A 264 -29.85 31.06 9.33
CA PRO A 264 -28.90 31.24 8.27
C PRO A 264 -29.51 31.95 7.05
N LYS A 265 -28.86 33.04 6.67
CA LYS A 265 -28.95 33.74 5.38
C LYS A 265 -27.50 33.98 4.93
N THR A 266 -27.23 35.03 4.16
CA THR A 266 -25.86 35.36 3.75
C THR A 266 -25.14 36.18 4.83
N LEU A 267 -23.99 35.70 5.30
CA LEU A 267 -22.99 36.53 5.99
C LEU A 267 -22.01 37.06 4.94
N THR A 268 -22.09 38.35 4.64
CA THR A 268 -21.22 39.01 3.65
C THR A 268 -20.05 39.65 4.37
N ILE A 269 -18.83 39.36 3.93
CA ILE A 269 -17.61 39.88 4.52
C ILE A 269 -16.83 40.59 3.41
N ASN A 270 -16.78 41.91 3.49
CA ASN A 270 -15.98 42.75 2.60
C ASN A 270 -14.65 43.04 3.31
N ASN A 271 -13.67 42.18 3.09
CA ASN A 271 -12.39 42.21 3.77
C ASN A 271 -11.30 42.86 2.91
N ASN A 272 -10.96 44.12 3.19
CA ASN A 272 -9.79 44.78 2.59
C ASN A 272 -8.60 44.86 3.57
N GLY A 273 -8.74 44.31 4.77
CA GLY A 273 -7.73 44.30 5.83
C GLY A 273 -7.40 42.86 6.23
N SER A 274 -7.70 42.47 7.47
CA SER A 274 -7.60 41.08 7.93
C SER A 274 -8.79 40.69 8.81
N LEU A 275 -9.24 39.44 8.66
CA LEU A 275 -10.29 38.84 9.48
C LEU A 275 -9.77 37.59 10.21
N THR A 276 -10.04 37.53 11.51
CA THR A 276 -9.96 36.29 12.30
C THR A 276 -11.33 36.00 12.92
N MET A 277 -11.88 34.80 12.67
CA MET A 277 -13.03 34.27 13.39
C MET A 277 -12.59 33.03 14.16
N GLU A 278 -12.64 33.08 15.49
CA GLU A 278 -12.24 31.98 16.35
C GLU A 278 -13.41 31.53 17.25
N GLY A 279 -13.83 30.29 17.08
CA GLY A 279 -14.89 29.65 17.88
C GLY A 279 -14.36 28.53 18.76
N ARG A 280 -14.61 28.57 20.06
CA ARG A 280 -14.24 27.53 21.01
C ARG A 280 -15.47 27.01 21.74
N SER A 281 -15.67 25.70 21.76
CA SER A 281 -16.75 25.07 22.51
C SER A 281 -16.26 23.83 23.26
N THR A 282 -16.87 23.51 24.39
CA THR A 282 -16.66 22.23 25.06
C THR A 282 -17.53 21.14 24.44
N SER A 283 -18.86 21.32 24.38
CA SER A 283 -19.79 20.25 23.99
C SER A 283 -20.55 20.48 22.67
N GLY A 284 -20.56 21.71 22.13
CA GLY A 284 -21.09 22.03 20.80
C GLY A 284 -19.97 22.23 19.77
N ALA A 285 -20.27 22.82 18.62
CA ALA A 285 -19.22 23.10 17.63
C ALA A 285 -18.47 24.39 17.96
N GLY A 286 -17.18 24.45 17.62
CA GLY A 286 -16.39 25.68 17.73
C GLY A 286 -17.02 26.78 16.89
N ILE A 287 -17.19 26.51 15.60
CA ILE A 287 -17.98 27.32 14.66
C ILE A 287 -19.07 26.45 14.03
N ASN A 288 -20.31 26.92 14.03
CA ASN A 288 -21.46 26.19 13.49
C ASN A 288 -22.35 27.07 12.61
N PHE A 289 -22.22 26.92 11.29
CA PHE A 289 -23.05 27.56 10.29
C PHE A 289 -23.92 26.50 9.57
N PRO A 290 -25.14 26.26 10.09
CA PRO A 290 -26.03 25.20 9.59
C PRO A 290 -26.61 25.53 8.19
N ILE A 291 -27.33 24.55 7.65
CA ILE A 291 -27.77 24.45 6.24
C ILE A 291 -28.37 25.76 5.69
N GLY A 292 -27.82 26.23 4.56
CA GLY A 292 -28.29 27.38 3.79
C GLY A 292 -27.41 27.63 2.55
N ASN A 293 -27.97 28.20 1.48
CA ASN A 293 -27.23 28.48 0.25
C ASN A 293 -26.15 29.56 0.52
N ASN A 294 -24.86 29.22 0.38
CA ASN A 294 -23.69 30.10 0.60
C ASN A 294 -23.75 30.89 1.92
N THR A 295 -23.59 30.19 3.05
CA THR A 295 -23.69 30.84 4.38
C THR A 295 -22.66 31.95 4.58
N VAL A 296 -21.46 31.81 4.00
CA VAL A 296 -20.38 32.82 4.08
C VAL A 296 -19.94 33.23 2.68
N VAL A 297 -19.96 34.53 2.41
CA VAL A 297 -19.43 35.13 1.16
C VAL A 297 -18.30 36.08 1.53
N LEU A 298 -17.09 35.75 1.08
CA LEU A 298 -15.87 36.53 1.28
C LEU A 298 -15.55 37.32 0.01
N ASN A 299 -15.40 38.63 0.15
CA ASN A 299 -15.00 39.56 -0.90
C ASN A 299 -13.79 40.39 -0.44
N GLY A 300 -13.07 40.98 -1.40
CA GLY A 300 -11.96 41.91 -1.13
C GLY A 300 -10.58 41.27 -1.30
N GLU A 301 -9.55 41.93 -0.79
CA GLU A 301 -8.15 41.55 -0.99
C GLU A 301 -7.46 41.05 0.31
N GLY A 302 -8.17 41.09 1.44
CA GLY A 302 -7.61 40.81 2.76
C GLY A 302 -7.59 39.33 3.15
N ASP A 303 -6.66 38.98 4.04
CA ASP A 303 -6.50 37.63 4.57
C ASP A 303 -7.67 37.27 5.51
N SER A 304 -8.21 36.05 5.37
CA SER A 304 -9.33 35.58 6.20
C SER A 304 -9.02 34.23 6.85
N LEU A 305 -9.05 34.19 8.18
CA LEU A 305 -8.88 32.98 8.99
C LEU A 305 -10.18 32.62 9.72
N ILE A 306 -10.67 31.40 9.51
CA ILE A 306 -11.81 30.81 10.21
C ILE A 306 -11.32 29.62 11.02
N LYS A 307 -11.28 29.75 12.35
CA LYS A 307 -10.69 28.77 13.25
C LYS A 307 -11.70 28.27 14.27
N GLY A 308 -11.80 26.96 14.45
CA GLY A 308 -12.72 26.35 15.41
C GLY A 308 -12.09 25.23 16.21
N SER A 309 -12.40 25.16 17.51
CA SER A 309 -11.99 24.05 18.37
C SER A 309 -13.16 23.54 19.20
N SER A 310 -13.29 22.22 19.31
CA SER A 310 -14.27 21.57 20.18
C SER A 310 -13.72 20.36 20.93
N VAL A 311 -14.38 19.92 22.00
CA VAL A 311 -14.15 18.58 22.58
C VAL A 311 -15.15 17.61 21.99
N ALA A 312 -16.47 17.82 22.15
CA ALA A 312 -17.48 16.85 21.71
C ALA A 312 -18.06 17.09 20.30
N GLY A 313 -18.15 18.35 19.87
CA GLY A 313 -18.70 18.74 18.56
C GLY A 313 -17.63 18.92 17.49
N SER A 314 -17.99 19.41 16.31
CA SER A 314 -16.99 19.72 15.28
C SER A 314 -16.16 20.95 15.65
N GLY A 315 -14.90 21.01 15.25
CA GLY A 315 -14.11 22.25 15.34
C GLY A 315 -14.78 23.35 14.53
N VAL A 316 -14.92 23.11 13.22
CA VAL A 316 -15.66 23.98 12.28
C VAL A 316 -16.69 23.13 11.52
N ALA A 317 -17.94 23.58 11.49
CA ALA A 317 -19.01 22.98 10.70
C ALA A 317 -19.70 24.08 9.87
N ILE A 318 -19.53 24.08 8.54
CA ILE A 318 -20.03 25.16 7.67
C ILE A 318 -20.73 24.63 6.43
N SER A 319 -21.94 25.15 6.19
CA SER A 319 -22.68 24.93 4.96
C SER A 319 -22.35 25.95 3.88
N GLY A 320 -21.31 25.67 3.09
CA GLY A 320 -20.91 26.45 1.91
C GLY A 320 -20.15 27.75 2.22
N VAL A 321 -18.99 27.89 1.57
CA VAL A 321 -18.16 29.10 1.58
C VAL A 321 -17.95 29.53 0.14
N VAL A 322 -18.23 30.79 -0.18
CA VAL A 322 -17.92 31.37 -1.49
C VAL A 322 -16.77 32.35 -1.31
N ASN A 323 -15.66 32.05 -1.99
CA ASN A 323 -14.48 32.90 -2.01
C ASN A 323 -14.44 33.71 -3.31
N ASN A 324 -14.97 34.94 -3.27
CA ASN A 324 -14.79 35.93 -4.34
C ASN A 324 -13.57 36.84 -4.07
N SER A 325 -12.88 36.66 -2.94
CA SER A 325 -11.69 37.45 -2.65
C SER A 325 -10.50 37.01 -3.50
N SER A 326 -9.57 37.94 -3.71
CA SER A 326 -8.21 37.63 -4.17
C SER A 326 -7.29 37.25 -3.01
N GLY A 327 -7.64 37.67 -1.78
CA GLY A 327 -6.92 37.34 -0.56
C GLY A 327 -7.06 35.85 -0.17
N PRO A 328 -6.07 35.28 0.55
CA PRO A 328 -6.11 33.90 1.01
C PRO A 328 -7.21 33.68 2.05
N VAL A 329 -7.87 32.53 1.93
CA VAL A 329 -8.88 32.05 2.89
C VAL A 329 -8.40 30.75 3.51
N THR A 330 -8.32 30.72 4.83
CA THR A 330 -7.91 29.54 5.59
C THR A 330 -9.01 29.13 6.57
N ILE A 331 -9.33 27.84 6.58
CA ILE A 331 -10.25 27.23 7.53
C ILE A 331 -9.49 26.18 8.35
N GLU A 332 -9.45 26.36 9.67
CA GLU A 332 -8.80 25.43 10.60
C GLU A 332 -9.80 24.89 11.62
N GLY A 333 -9.85 23.58 11.79
CA GLY A 333 -10.74 22.96 12.76
C GLY A 333 -10.07 21.85 13.56
N SER A 334 -10.19 21.88 14.88
CA SER A 334 -9.76 20.80 15.75
C SER A 334 -10.90 20.27 16.62
N SER A 335 -10.94 18.95 16.81
CA SER A 335 -11.89 18.31 17.73
C SER A 335 -11.31 17.07 18.40
N THR A 336 -11.88 16.67 19.55
CA THR A 336 -11.57 15.39 20.19
C THR A 336 -12.51 14.31 19.67
N ASP A 337 -13.83 14.45 19.86
CA ASP A 337 -14.83 13.43 19.53
C ASP A 337 -15.60 13.70 18.23
N GLY A 338 -15.62 14.95 17.75
CA GLY A 338 -16.27 15.35 16.50
C GLY A 338 -15.27 15.52 15.36
N SER A 339 -15.76 15.88 14.17
CA SER A 339 -14.87 16.14 13.03
C SER A 339 -14.07 17.43 13.25
N GLY A 340 -12.81 17.48 12.83
CA GLY A 340 -12.02 18.71 12.89
C GLY A 340 -12.69 19.83 12.08
N VAL A 341 -12.88 19.58 10.79
CA VAL A 341 -13.69 20.41 9.87
C VAL A 341 -14.77 19.55 9.20
N HIS A 342 -15.98 20.07 9.11
CA HIS A 342 -17.08 19.48 8.34
C HIS A 342 -17.66 20.51 7.36
N LEU A 343 -17.52 20.23 6.06
CA LEU A 343 -18.11 21.01 4.98
C LEU A 343 -19.31 20.22 4.43
N PHE A 344 -20.52 20.80 4.47
CA PHE A 344 -21.74 20.09 4.06
C PHE A 344 -22.80 20.98 3.36
N SER A 345 -23.30 20.56 2.19
CA SER A 345 -24.21 21.32 1.33
C SER A 345 -24.67 20.41 0.19
N ALA A 346 -25.79 20.76 -0.44
CA ALA A 346 -26.21 20.08 -1.68
C ALA A 346 -25.17 20.29 -2.79
N GLU A 347 -24.60 21.50 -2.86
CA GLU A 347 -23.58 21.91 -3.83
C GLU A 347 -22.55 22.79 -3.12
N HIS A 348 -21.27 22.49 -3.30
CA HIS A 348 -20.14 23.26 -2.79
C HIS A 348 -19.20 23.70 -3.89
N GLN A 349 -18.64 24.90 -3.74
CA GLN A 349 -17.52 25.40 -4.52
C GLN A 349 -16.38 25.71 -3.54
N ILE A 350 -15.34 24.87 -3.53
CA ILE A 350 -14.14 25.07 -2.71
C ILE A 350 -13.05 25.57 -3.65
N ASN A 351 -12.91 26.89 -3.74
CA ASN A 351 -12.01 27.55 -4.69
C ASN A 351 -11.04 28.46 -3.95
N ARG A 352 -9.75 28.13 -4.00
CA ARG A 352 -8.65 28.85 -3.31
C ARG A 352 -8.93 29.01 -1.81
N ILE A 353 -9.35 27.92 -1.15
CA ILE A 353 -9.61 27.88 0.31
C ILE A 353 -8.77 26.77 0.92
N ASN A 354 -7.74 27.12 1.68
CA ASN A 354 -6.95 26.13 2.40
C ASN A 354 -7.73 25.61 3.61
N VAL A 355 -7.94 24.30 3.70
CA VAL A 355 -8.69 23.69 4.80
C VAL A 355 -7.81 22.69 5.52
N THR A 356 -7.69 22.85 6.84
CA THR A 356 -6.96 21.94 7.71
C THR A 356 -7.86 21.48 8.85
N GLY A 357 -8.17 20.18 8.89
CA GLY A 357 -8.96 19.56 9.94
C GLY A 357 -8.16 18.53 10.74
N SER A 358 -8.31 18.55 12.07
CA SER A 358 -7.70 17.57 12.98
C SER A 358 -8.74 17.00 13.94
N SER A 359 -8.77 15.68 14.10
CA SER A 359 -9.62 15.00 15.08
C SER A 359 -8.86 13.92 15.84
N ILE A 360 -9.33 13.52 17.03
CA ILE A 360 -8.80 12.37 17.76
C ILE A 360 -9.63 11.12 17.44
N GLN A 361 -10.95 11.19 17.60
CA GLN A 361 -11.84 10.03 17.49
C GLN A 361 -12.62 9.95 16.16
N ALA A 362 -12.88 11.08 15.50
CA ALA A 362 -13.70 11.15 14.28
C ALA A 362 -12.86 11.63 13.09
N GLU A 363 -13.48 12.23 12.07
CA GLU A 363 -12.77 12.62 10.85
C GLU A 363 -11.95 13.90 11.04
N GLY A 364 -10.73 13.96 10.49
CA GLY A 364 -9.97 15.20 10.43
C GLY A 364 -10.74 16.26 9.63
N LEU A 365 -11.05 15.93 8.38
CA LEU A 365 -11.88 16.71 7.48
C LEU A 365 -12.97 15.83 6.86
N ARG A 366 -14.22 16.26 6.94
CA ARG A 366 -15.36 15.60 6.29
C ARG A 366 -15.98 16.52 5.24
N ILE A 367 -16.21 15.99 4.05
CA ILE A 367 -16.85 16.68 2.93
C ILE A 367 -18.10 15.90 2.55
N SER A 368 -19.27 16.50 2.74
CA SER A 368 -20.57 15.86 2.52
C SER A 368 -21.38 16.60 1.45
N GLY A 369 -21.82 15.89 0.40
CA GLY A 369 -22.57 16.51 -0.69
C GLY A 369 -21.82 16.56 -2.01
N ASN A 370 -22.37 17.25 -3.02
CA ASN A 370 -21.66 17.51 -4.26
C ASN A 370 -20.63 18.63 -4.02
N ALA A 371 -19.43 18.47 -4.57
CA ALA A 371 -18.36 19.44 -4.39
C ALA A 371 -17.55 19.62 -5.67
N THR A 372 -17.26 20.88 -6.02
CA THR A 372 -16.23 21.25 -6.98
C THR A 372 -15.07 21.85 -6.20
N ILE A 373 -13.91 21.22 -6.25
CA ILE A 373 -12.70 21.60 -5.52
C ILE A 373 -11.66 22.03 -6.55
N THR A 374 -11.31 23.32 -6.56
CA THR A 374 -10.44 23.92 -7.58
C THR A 374 -9.26 24.64 -6.94
N ASP A 375 -8.06 24.45 -7.50
CA ASP A 375 -6.83 25.18 -7.11
C ASP A 375 -6.57 25.17 -5.60
N THR A 376 -6.77 24.02 -4.96
CA THR A 376 -6.78 23.92 -3.50
C THR A 376 -6.21 22.59 -3.03
N ALA A 377 -5.42 22.64 -1.94
CA ALA A 377 -5.05 21.46 -1.18
C ALA A 377 -5.85 21.41 0.13
N LEU A 378 -6.54 20.30 0.36
CA LEU A 378 -7.29 20.03 1.59
C LEU A 378 -6.48 19.05 2.45
N SER A 379 -6.41 19.32 3.75
CA SER A 379 -5.65 18.51 4.70
C SER A 379 -6.55 18.04 5.84
N GLY A 380 -6.49 16.74 6.13
CA GLY A 380 -7.24 16.12 7.21
C GLY A 380 -6.37 15.15 8.00
N LYS A 381 -6.37 15.28 9.33
CA LYS A 381 -5.63 14.41 10.25
C LYS A 381 -6.57 13.80 11.29
N SER A 382 -6.50 12.50 11.50
CA SER A 382 -7.18 11.83 12.61
C SER A 382 -6.25 10.90 13.38
N ILE A 383 -6.61 10.50 14.60
CA ILE A 383 -5.94 9.40 15.31
C ILE A 383 -6.69 8.10 15.08
N ASN A 384 -8.01 8.06 15.30
CA ASN A 384 -8.82 6.83 15.23
C ASN A 384 -9.88 6.84 14.13
N GLY A 385 -10.18 7.99 13.51
CA GLY A 385 -11.11 8.11 12.39
C GLY A 385 -10.37 8.31 11.05
N SER A 386 -11.11 8.80 10.05
CA SER A 386 -10.56 9.08 8.72
C SER A 386 -9.83 10.43 8.71
N GLY A 387 -8.65 10.53 8.12
CA GLY A 387 -7.99 11.82 7.90
C GLY A 387 -8.88 12.74 7.10
N ILE A 388 -9.28 12.28 5.90
CA ILE A 388 -10.34 12.89 5.09
C ILE A 388 -11.43 11.84 4.84
N LYS A 389 -12.71 12.25 4.94
CA LYS A 389 -13.86 11.47 4.50
C LYS A 389 -14.67 12.24 3.46
N VAL A 390 -14.92 11.62 2.31
CA VAL A 390 -15.80 12.15 1.27
C VAL A 390 -17.05 11.27 1.21
N ASP A 391 -18.20 11.87 1.54
CA ASP A 391 -19.46 11.14 1.62
C ASP A 391 -20.66 11.91 1.06
N SER A 392 -21.76 11.17 0.94
CA SER A 392 -23.03 11.75 0.54
C SER A 392 -23.66 12.50 1.71
N LEU A 393 -24.50 13.49 1.40
CA LEU A 393 -25.29 14.19 2.41
C LEU A 393 -26.11 13.18 3.24
N PRO A 394 -26.02 13.21 4.59
CA PRO A 394 -26.77 12.30 5.44
C PRO A 394 -28.28 12.34 5.13
N GLY A 395 -28.86 11.17 4.81
CA GLY A 395 -30.29 11.02 4.51
C GLY A 395 -30.72 11.32 3.06
N SER A 396 -29.79 11.66 2.16
CA SER A 396 -30.06 11.89 0.72
C SER A 396 -30.48 10.61 -0.02
N GLY A 397 -29.83 9.48 0.28
CA GLY A 397 -30.01 8.23 -0.46
C GLY A 397 -29.41 8.21 -1.88
N VAL A 398 -28.83 9.32 -2.34
CA VAL A 398 -28.16 9.47 -3.63
C VAL A 398 -26.66 9.66 -3.43
N ILE A 399 -25.86 8.90 -4.20
CA ILE A 399 -24.40 9.02 -4.24
C ILE A 399 -24.03 10.39 -4.81
N THR A 400 -23.18 11.12 -4.11
CA THR A 400 -22.73 12.46 -4.52
C THR A 400 -21.58 12.41 -5.52
N HIS A 401 -21.40 13.52 -6.23
CA HIS A 401 -20.38 13.68 -7.25
C HIS A 401 -19.39 14.76 -6.82
N VAL A 402 -18.11 14.41 -6.75
CA VAL A 402 -17.02 15.34 -6.43
C VAL A 402 -16.13 15.52 -7.65
N VAL A 403 -15.85 16.77 -7.99
CA VAL A 403 -14.89 17.14 -9.03
C VAL A 403 -13.66 17.74 -8.37
N LEU A 404 -12.50 17.16 -8.66
CA LEU A 404 -11.19 17.70 -8.29
C LEU A 404 -10.56 18.32 -9.53
N ASP A 405 -10.24 19.61 -9.47
CA ASP A 405 -9.62 20.38 -10.55
C ASP A 405 -8.34 21.05 -10.06
N ASN A 406 -7.18 20.54 -10.49
CA ASN A 406 -5.89 20.96 -9.95
C ASN A 406 -5.91 20.98 -8.40
N ALA A 407 -6.51 19.94 -7.81
CA ALA A 407 -6.80 19.86 -6.39
C ALA A 407 -6.18 18.62 -5.75
N ALA A 408 -5.86 18.73 -4.46
CA ALA A 408 -5.27 17.66 -3.68
C ALA A 408 -6.06 17.37 -2.41
N LEU A 409 -6.36 16.10 -2.15
CA LEU A 409 -6.90 15.61 -0.87
C LEU A 409 -5.77 14.91 -0.10
N ASN A 410 -5.33 15.48 1.02
CA ASN A 410 -4.25 14.95 1.85
C ASN A 410 -4.79 14.48 3.20
N GLY A 411 -5.08 13.19 3.30
CA GLY A 411 -5.59 12.56 4.52
C GLY A 411 -4.54 11.73 5.25
N SER A 412 -4.46 11.89 6.58
CA SER A 412 -3.59 11.09 7.44
C SER A 412 -4.35 10.57 8.66
N SER A 413 -4.09 9.31 9.04
CA SER A 413 -4.61 8.73 10.28
C SER A 413 -3.55 7.89 10.99
N THR A 414 -3.63 7.77 12.31
CA THR A 414 -2.71 6.87 13.05
C THR A 414 -3.23 5.43 13.04
N HIS A 415 -4.50 5.21 13.36
CA HIS A 415 -5.11 3.87 13.43
C HIS A 415 -6.32 3.68 12.50
N GLY A 416 -6.77 4.76 11.86
CA GLY A 416 -7.93 4.75 10.96
C GLY A 416 -7.52 4.81 9.49
N ILE A 417 -8.34 5.49 8.70
CA ILE A 417 -8.18 5.59 7.24
C ILE A 417 -7.51 6.93 6.91
N GLY A 418 -6.52 6.99 6.01
CA GLY A 418 -5.98 8.25 5.54
C GLY A 418 -7.05 9.05 4.78
N VAL A 419 -7.54 8.50 3.67
CA VAL A 419 -8.67 9.04 2.89
C VAL A 419 -9.74 7.96 2.66
N GLU A 420 -10.97 8.23 3.07
CA GLU A 420 -12.14 7.37 2.88
C GLU A 420 -13.07 7.96 1.80
N ILE A 421 -13.35 7.19 0.75
CA ILE A 421 -14.15 7.60 -0.40
C ILE A 421 -15.41 6.73 -0.48
N THR A 422 -16.57 7.35 -0.27
CA THR A 422 -17.89 6.68 -0.36
C THR A 422 -18.77 7.33 -1.43
N SER A 423 -18.16 8.03 -2.39
CA SER A 423 -18.86 8.82 -3.41
C SER A 423 -18.06 8.87 -4.72
N ASN A 424 -18.71 9.22 -5.82
CA ASN A 424 -18.05 9.31 -7.12
C ASN A 424 -17.08 10.50 -7.14
N ILE A 425 -15.88 10.30 -7.70
CA ILE A 425 -14.85 11.33 -7.84
C ILE A 425 -14.37 11.40 -9.29
N ASN A 426 -14.33 12.62 -9.83
CA ASN A 426 -13.75 12.89 -11.15
C ASN A 426 -12.57 13.86 -11.02
N GLY A 427 -11.38 13.45 -11.47
CA GLY A 427 -10.17 14.27 -11.50
C GLY A 427 -9.94 14.94 -12.85
N ILE A 428 -9.63 16.22 -12.82
CA ILE A 428 -9.17 17.02 -13.96
C ILE A 428 -7.86 17.74 -13.62
N HIS A 429 -7.06 18.05 -14.65
CA HIS A 429 -5.79 18.77 -14.54
C HIS A 429 -4.84 18.17 -13.48
N GLN A 430 -4.62 16.85 -13.53
CA GLN A 430 -3.67 16.10 -12.67
C GLN A 430 -3.97 16.19 -11.16
N SER A 431 -5.25 16.10 -10.79
CA SER A 431 -5.65 16.05 -9.38
C SER A 431 -5.13 14.81 -8.64
N ILE A 432 -4.97 14.94 -7.31
CA ILE A 432 -4.27 13.95 -6.48
C ILE A 432 -5.07 13.63 -5.21
N ILE A 433 -5.10 12.35 -4.83
CA ILE A 433 -5.59 11.87 -3.55
C ILE A 433 -4.45 11.15 -2.83
N ASN A 434 -4.02 11.69 -1.69
CA ASN A 434 -2.97 11.16 -0.86
C ASN A 434 -3.55 10.71 0.49
N GLY A 435 -3.45 9.42 0.78
CA GLY A 435 -3.92 8.82 2.02
C GLY A 435 -2.79 8.11 2.76
N THR A 436 -2.59 8.46 4.03
CA THR A 436 -1.55 7.89 4.89
C THR A 436 -2.15 7.28 6.16
N THR A 437 -1.70 6.09 6.54
CA THR A 437 -2.03 5.46 7.82
C THR A 437 -0.76 4.97 8.52
N ASP A 438 -0.66 5.17 9.84
CA ASP A 438 0.48 4.74 10.67
C ASP A 438 0.11 3.56 11.60
N GLY A 439 -0.61 2.59 11.04
CA GLY A 439 -1.09 1.42 11.78
C GLY A 439 -1.86 0.43 10.90
N VAL A 440 -2.73 -0.38 11.51
CA VAL A 440 -3.50 -1.46 10.85
C VAL A 440 -4.65 -0.98 9.94
N GLY A 441 -4.74 0.32 9.67
CA GLY A 441 -5.79 0.92 8.86
C GLY A 441 -5.49 0.90 7.36
N TYR A 442 -6.11 1.83 6.64
CA TYR A 442 -5.97 1.98 5.20
C TYR A 442 -5.39 3.35 4.84
N GLY A 443 -4.41 3.43 3.93
CA GLY A 443 -4.00 4.71 3.38
C GLY A 443 -5.18 5.36 2.64
N ILE A 444 -5.73 4.64 1.65
CA ILE A 444 -6.97 5.00 0.96
C ILE A 444 -7.94 3.82 1.03
N ASP A 445 -9.21 4.09 1.31
CA ASP A 445 -10.31 3.11 1.25
C ASP A 445 -11.41 3.61 0.31
N ILE A 446 -11.72 2.83 -0.73
CA ILE A 446 -12.74 3.15 -1.74
C ILE A 446 -13.89 2.15 -1.62
N ASP A 447 -15.09 2.66 -1.35
CA ASP A 447 -16.30 1.83 -1.20
C ASP A 447 -16.78 1.25 -2.55
N LYS A 448 -17.80 0.39 -2.51
CA LYS A 448 -18.27 -0.40 -3.65
C LYS A 448 -18.97 0.41 -4.74
N ASN A 449 -18.70 0.05 -6.00
CA ASN A 449 -19.42 0.52 -7.20
C ASN A 449 -19.31 2.03 -7.43
N LEU A 450 -18.12 2.60 -7.20
CA LEU A 450 -17.84 4.01 -7.41
C LEU A 450 -17.11 4.25 -8.74
N SER A 451 -17.40 5.40 -9.34
CA SER A 451 -16.60 5.97 -10.44
C SER A 451 -15.56 6.89 -9.82
N VAL A 452 -14.30 6.45 -9.80
CA VAL A 452 -13.16 7.25 -9.32
C VAL A 452 -12.19 7.36 -10.48
N THR A 453 -12.39 8.37 -11.32
CA THR A 453 -11.82 8.42 -12.68
C THR A 453 -11.07 9.72 -12.95
N GLY A 454 -10.08 9.67 -13.85
CA GLY A 454 -9.57 10.85 -14.54
C GLY A 454 -10.40 11.15 -15.78
N THR A 455 -10.37 12.40 -16.27
CA THR A 455 -11.14 12.77 -17.47
C THR A 455 -10.49 12.34 -18.78
N SER A 456 -9.18 12.13 -18.79
CA SER A 456 -8.42 11.75 -20.00
C SER A 456 -7.09 11.09 -19.63
N GLU A 457 -6.39 10.53 -20.61
CA GLU A 457 -5.02 10.01 -20.42
C GLU A 457 -4.01 11.11 -20.04
N THR A 458 -4.27 12.37 -20.39
CA THR A 458 -3.43 13.52 -20.00
C THR A 458 -3.79 14.09 -18.64
N ASP A 459 -5.02 13.83 -18.18
CA ASP A 459 -5.60 14.29 -16.92
C ASP A 459 -5.88 13.10 -15.99
N LEU A 460 -4.84 12.30 -15.75
CA LEU A 460 -4.92 11.17 -14.82
C LEU A 460 -5.25 11.66 -13.41
N LEU A 461 -6.19 10.97 -12.76
CA LEU A 461 -6.38 11.08 -11.31
C LEU A 461 -5.36 10.17 -10.62
N THR A 462 -4.51 10.75 -9.77
CA THR A 462 -3.46 10.00 -9.05
C THR A 462 -3.90 9.67 -7.64
N LEU A 463 -3.86 8.37 -7.28
CA LEU A 463 -4.18 7.86 -5.95
C LEU A 463 -2.91 7.29 -5.31
N GLN A 464 -2.50 7.84 -4.16
CA GLN A 464 -1.33 7.39 -3.40
C GLN A 464 -1.76 7.01 -1.99
N GLY A 465 -1.81 5.71 -1.71
CA GLY A 465 -2.17 5.18 -0.40
C GLY A 465 -0.96 4.55 0.27
N VAL A 466 -0.65 4.97 1.49
CA VAL A 466 0.54 4.57 2.22
C VAL A 466 0.18 4.06 3.61
N ALA A 467 0.61 2.85 3.95
CA ALA A 467 0.63 2.30 5.30
C ALA A 467 2.08 2.25 5.80
N THR A 468 2.45 3.12 6.74
CA THR A 468 3.85 3.32 7.16
C THR A 468 4.36 2.30 8.17
N THR A 469 3.48 1.59 8.86
CA THR A 469 3.84 0.60 9.88
C THR A 469 2.86 -0.57 9.93
N GLY A 470 3.33 -1.73 10.41
CA GLY A 470 2.51 -2.91 10.67
C GLY A 470 1.88 -3.52 9.42
N SER A 471 0.70 -4.14 9.61
CA SER A 471 -0.06 -4.86 8.58
C SER A 471 -1.12 -4.00 7.88
N GLY A 472 -0.97 -2.67 7.89
CA GLY A 472 -1.92 -1.76 7.23
C GLY A 472 -1.94 -1.93 5.71
N THR A 473 -3.03 -1.49 5.07
CA THR A 473 -3.15 -1.54 3.61
C THR A 473 -2.88 -0.17 2.99
N GLY A 474 -2.10 -0.09 1.92
CA GLY A 474 -1.87 1.18 1.23
C GLY A 474 -3.16 1.71 0.58
N ILE A 475 -3.71 0.97 -0.37
CA ILE A 475 -5.00 1.26 -1.02
C ILE A 475 -5.88 0.02 -0.97
N LYS A 476 -7.12 0.19 -0.52
CA LYS A 476 -8.15 -0.84 -0.57
C LYS A 476 -9.27 -0.45 -1.54
N LEU A 477 -9.57 -1.36 -2.47
CA LEU A 477 -10.64 -1.21 -3.45
C LEU A 477 -11.75 -2.22 -3.17
N ASN A 478 -12.91 -1.75 -2.73
CA ASN A 478 -14.06 -2.61 -2.49
C ASN A 478 -14.97 -2.61 -3.73
N GLY A 479 -15.49 -3.78 -4.15
CA GLY A 479 -16.51 -3.87 -5.21
C GLY A 479 -16.07 -3.44 -6.61
N ASN A 480 -17.06 -3.31 -7.52
CA ASN A 480 -16.83 -3.05 -8.94
C ASN A 480 -16.64 -1.56 -9.23
N ASN A 481 -15.46 -1.04 -8.92
CA ASN A 481 -15.11 0.35 -9.21
C ASN A 481 -14.74 0.54 -10.69
N ASP A 482 -15.09 1.72 -11.23
CA ASP A 482 -14.54 2.23 -12.48
C ASP A 482 -13.36 3.15 -12.15
N LEU A 483 -12.18 2.72 -12.55
CA LEU A 483 -10.89 3.38 -12.33
C LEU A 483 -10.28 3.90 -13.64
N SER A 484 -11.09 4.11 -14.67
CA SER A 484 -10.61 4.59 -15.96
C SER A 484 -9.80 5.89 -15.81
N ASN A 485 -8.63 5.94 -16.48
CA ASN A 485 -7.68 7.05 -16.43
C ASN A 485 -7.19 7.39 -15.02
N THR A 486 -6.86 6.37 -14.23
CA THR A 486 -6.28 6.57 -12.89
C THR A 486 -4.94 5.87 -12.74
N SER A 487 -4.06 6.47 -11.94
CA SER A 487 -2.79 5.88 -11.55
C SER A 487 -2.83 5.57 -10.05
N LEU A 488 -2.71 4.28 -9.70
CA LEU A 488 -2.71 3.83 -8.31
C LEU A 488 -1.29 3.47 -7.89
N SER A 489 -0.89 3.97 -6.72
CA SER A 489 0.36 3.65 -6.05
C SER A 489 0.09 3.31 -4.59
N GLY A 490 0.01 2.02 -4.30
CA GLY A 490 -0.08 1.48 -2.95
C GLY A 490 1.29 1.27 -2.34
N LEU A 491 1.49 1.67 -1.09
CA LEU A 491 2.69 1.44 -0.30
C LEU A 491 2.30 0.81 1.05
N ALA A 492 2.98 -0.27 1.44
CA ALA A 492 2.85 -0.88 2.76
C ALA A 492 4.22 -1.38 3.26
N VAL A 493 4.32 -1.68 4.55
CA VAL A 493 5.51 -2.36 5.11
C VAL A 493 5.29 -3.87 5.08
N ASP A 494 4.50 -4.40 6.02
CA ASP A 494 4.22 -5.84 6.15
C ASP A 494 2.78 -6.22 5.78
N GLY A 495 1.94 -5.23 5.42
CA GLY A 495 0.57 -5.45 4.97
C GLY A 495 0.43 -5.56 3.45
N ILE A 496 -0.73 -5.19 2.91
CA ILE A 496 -1.01 -5.23 1.47
C ILE A 496 -0.86 -3.83 0.89
N ALA A 497 0.00 -3.60 -0.09
CA ALA A 497 0.18 -2.26 -0.63
C ALA A 497 -1.05 -1.83 -1.46
N LEU A 498 -1.58 -2.73 -2.30
CA LEU A 498 -2.80 -2.54 -3.08
C LEU A 498 -3.69 -3.79 -3.01
N ASP A 499 -4.86 -3.68 -2.39
CA ASP A 499 -5.85 -4.74 -2.23
C ASP A 499 -7.03 -4.52 -3.18
N ILE A 500 -7.21 -5.45 -4.13
CA ILE A 500 -8.31 -5.49 -5.08
C ILE A 500 -9.21 -6.68 -4.69
N SER A 501 -10.16 -6.44 -3.80
CA SER A 501 -10.90 -7.51 -3.12
C SER A 501 -12.12 -8.05 -3.89
N ASP A 502 -12.47 -7.46 -5.03
CA ASP A 502 -13.65 -7.79 -5.85
C ASP A 502 -13.33 -7.54 -7.34
N SER A 503 -14.31 -7.74 -8.23
CA SER A 503 -14.09 -7.53 -9.68
C SER A 503 -13.79 -6.07 -9.99
N LEU A 504 -12.77 -5.81 -10.80
CA LEU A 504 -12.44 -4.45 -11.24
C LEU A 504 -12.89 -4.25 -12.69
N THR A 505 -13.73 -3.24 -12.94
CA THR A 505 -14.07 -2.85 -14.31
C THR A 505 -13.12 -1.73 -14.71
N ASN A 506 -12.20 -2.01 -15.64
CA ASN A 506 -11.33 -0.98 -16.20
C ASN A 506 -11.53 -0.89 -17.71
N SER A 507 -11.86 0.31 -18.21
CA SER A 507 -12.05 0.58 -19.64
C SER A 507 -10.98 1.51 -20.23
N GLY A 508 -9.98 1.94 -19.45
CA GLY A 508 -8.93 2.88 -19.88
C GLY A 508 -7.53 2.57 -19.31
N ASN A 509 -6.64 3.56 -19.35
CA ASN A 509 -5.26 3.43 -18.83
C ASN A 509 -5.25 3.44 -17.29
N THR A 510 -5.44 2.28 -16.66
CA THR A 510 -5.24 2.10 -15.21
C THR A 510 -3.96 1.36 -14.95
N ARG A 511 -3.06 1.97 -14.18
CA ARG A 511 -1.83 1.33 -13.73
C ARG A 511 -1.94 0.98 -12.25
N LEU A 512 -1.84 -0.30 -11.95
CA LEU A 512 -2.01 -0.85 -10.61
C LEU A 512 -0.63 -1.19 -10.04
N ASN A 513 -0.04 -0.28 -9.26
CA ASN A 513 1.26 -0.49 -8.66
C ASN A 513 1.13 -0.63 -7.13
N GLY A 514 1.81 -1.62 -6.57
CA GLY A 514 1.86 -1.83 -5.13
C GLY A 514 3.25 -2.29 -4.67
N THR A 515 3.79 -1.63 -3.65
CA THR A 515 5.10 -1.98 -3.07
C THR A 515 4.97 -2.23 -1.56
N ALA A 516 5.27 -3.46 -1.15
CA ALA A 516 5.46 -3.84 0.25
C ALA A 516 6.96 -3.82 0.59
N SER A 517 7.42 -2.90 1.43
CA SER A 517 8.85 -2.77 1.76
C SER A 517 9.39 -3.87 2.68
N GLY A 518 8.50 -4.66 3.31
CA GLY A 518 8.82 -5.76 4.21
C GLY A 518 8.30 -7.11 3.72
N GLY A 519 7.66 -7.86 4.62
CA GLY A 519 7.13 -9.21 4.35
C GLY A 519 5.71 -9.25 3.77
N GLY A 520 5.16 -8.09 3.39
CA GLY A 520 3.79 -7.95 2.92
C GLY A 520 3.54 -8.38 1.48
N ILE A 521 2.36 -8.03 0.97
CA ILE A 521 1.95 -8.27 -0.41
C ILE A 521 2.01 -6.95 -1.19
N GLY A 522 2.70 -6.92 -2.33
CA GLY A 522 2.72 -5.75 -3.20
C GLY A 522 1.32 -5.45 -3.75
N VAL A 523 0.75 -6.37 -4.53
CA VAL A 523 -0.64 -6.29 -5.00
C VAL A 523 -1.38 -7.59 -4.73
N GLN A 524 -2.61 -7.50 -4.23
CA GLN A 524 -3.53 -8.63 -4.12
C GLN A 524 -4.70 -8.44 -5.10
N VAL A 525 -4.97 -9.44 -5.93
CA VAL A 525 -6.10 -9.48 -6.86
C VAL A 525 -6.98 -10.68 -6.51
N ASN A 526 -8.17 -10.41 -5.98
CA ASN A 526 -9.16 -11.42 -5.60
C ASN A 526 -10.46 -11.17 -6.35
N GLY A 527 -10.56 -11.64 -7.60
CA GLY A 527 -11.79 -11.46 -8.38
C GLY A 527 -11.60 -11.48 -9.89
N THR A 528 -12.48 -10.77 -10.60
CA THR A 528 -12.36 -10.61 -12.06
C THR A 528 -11.52 -9.38 -12.36
N LEU A 529 -10.47 -9.52 -13.17
CA LEU A 529 -9.68 -8.41 -13.69
C LEU A 529 -9.66 -8.50 -15.20
N SER A 530 -9.98 -7.40 -15.88
CA SER A 530 -9.94 -7.30 -17.34
C SER A 530 -9.08 -6.11 -17.77
N ASN A 531 -8.23 -6.28 -18.79
CA ASN A 531 -7.35 -5.21 -19.32
C ASN A 531 -6.47 -4.54 -18.25
N GLY A 532 -5.99 -5.32 -17.26
CA GLY A 532 -5.20 -4.81 -16.15
C GLY A 532 -3.70 -4.93 -16.39
N VAL A 533 -2.94 -3.87 -16.05
CA VAL A 533 -1.48 -3.95 -15.88
C VAL A 533 -1.17 -3.82 -14.40
N VAL A 534 -0.74 -4.92 -13.78
CA VAL A 534 -0.47 -5.04 -12.35
C VAL A 534 1.02 -5.19 -12.12
N ASN A 535 1.61 -4.30 -11.31
CA ASN A 535 3.00 -4.40 -10.87
C ASN A 535 3.06 -4.44 -9.34
N GLY A 536 3.44 -5.59 -8.80
CA GLY A 536 3.60 -5.78 -7.37
C GLY A 536 5.05 -6.04 -7.00
N THR A 537 5.53 -5.41 -5.93
CA THR A 537 6.88 -5.61 -5.40
C THR A 537 6.82 -5.89 -3.91
N SER A 538 7.59 -6.86 -3.44
CA SER A 538 7.82 -7.14 -2.02
C SER A 538 9.31 -7.32 -1.73
N SER A 539 9.74 -7.10 -0.48
CA SER A 539 11.12 -7.46 -0.10
C SER A 539 11.23 -8.96 0.17
N SER A 540 10.39 -9.50 1.06
CA SER A 540 10.45 -10.92 1.46
C SER A 540 9.09 -11.62 1.44
N GLY A 541 8.01 -10.90 1.11
CA GLY A 541 6.66 -11.43 1.00
C GLY A 541 6.28 -11.80 -0.43
N VAL A 542 5.07 -11.42 -0.87
CA VAL A 542 4.57 -11.74 -2.22
C VAL A 542 4.54 -10.49 -3.09
N GLY A 543 5.13 -10.51 -4.28
CA GLY A 543 5.05 -9.39 -5.22
C GLY A 543 3.59 -9.15 -5.63
N VAL A 544 2.98 -10.15 -6.30
CA VAL A 544 1.54 -10.17 -6.61
C VAL A 544 0.91 -11.48 -6.16
N GLN A 545 -0.18 -11.41 -5.40
CA GLN A 545 -1.06 -12.55 -5.16
C GLN A 545 -2.28 -12.44 -6.08
N ALA A 546 -2.54 -13.47 -6.88
CA ALA A 546 -3.55 -13.45 -7.92
C ALA A 546 -4.52 -14.63 -7.77
N SER A 547 -5.82 -14.32 -7.78
CA SER A 547 -6.89 -15.31 -7.81
C SER A 547 -8.11 -14.84 -8.63
N GLY A 548 -8.92 -15.79 -9.10
CA GLY A 548 -10.17 -15.51 -9.81
C GLY A 548 -10.04 -15.59 -11.33
N SER A 549 -10.65 -14.66 -12.07
CA SER A 549 -10.70 -14.67 -13.54
C SER A 549 -9.94 -13.48 -14.10
N LEU A 550 -8.83 -13.73 -14.77
CA LEU A 550 -7.96 -12.71 -15.33
C LEU A 550 -8.08 -12.74 -16.86
N ASP A 551 -8.45 -11.62 -17.46
CA ASP A 551 -8.75 -11.47 -18.88
C ASP A 551 -7.90 -10.34 -19.47
N ASP A 552 -7.21 -10.58 -20.58
CA ASP A 552 -6.36 -9.59 -21.27
C ASP A 552 -5.39 -8.84 -20.31
N SER A 553 -4.86 -9.53 -19.29
CA SER A 553 -4.15 -8.89 -18.18
C SER A 553 -2.66 -9.26 -18.16
N HIS A 554 -1.82 -8.32 -17.69
CA HIS A 554 -0.38 -8.50 -17.52
C HIS A 554 -0.01 -8.28 -16.06
N ILE A 555 0.35 -9.35 -15.37
CA ILE A 555 0.70 -9.34 -13.95
C ILE A 555 2.20 -9.55 -13.82
N THR A 556 2.89 -8.56 -13.25
CA THR A 556 4.32 -8.62 -12.92
C THR A 556 4.50 -8.54 -11.42
N GLY A 557 5.08 -9.57 -10.82
CA GLY A 557 5.36 -9.65 -9.40
C GLY A 557 6.84 -9.84 -9.12
N ILE A 558 7.40 -9.02 -8.23
CA ILE A 558 8.82 -9.03 -7.87
C ILE A 558 8.94 -9.26 -6.37
N SER A 559 9.77 -10.21 -5.95
CA SER A 559 10.19 -10.36 -4.55
C SER A 559 11.71 -10.52 -4.48
N ALA A 560 12.37 -10.20 -3.37
CA ALA A 560 13.80 -10.54 -3.23
C ALA A 560 13.97 -11.98 -2.73
N SER A 561 13.23 -12.38 -1.69
CA SER A 561 13.35 -13.71 -1.07
C SER A 561 12.03 -14.46 -0.91
N GLY A 562 10.90 -13.88 -1.32
CA GLY A 562 9.59 -14.52 -1.29
C GLY A 562 9.11 -14.89 -2.70
N SER A 563 7.79 -14.92 -2.90
CA SER A 563 7.19 -15.27 -4.20
C SER A 563 6.99 -14.02 -5.06
N GLY A 564 7.50 -14.01 -6.30
CA GLY A 564 7.24 -12.95 -7.26
C GLY A 564 5.74 -12.85 -7.53
N VAL A 565 5.14 -13.93 -8.05
CA VAL A 565 3.69 -14.10 -8.15
C VAL A 565 3.25 -15.34 -7.36
N LYS A 566 2.12 -15.27 -6.67
CA LYS A 566 1.49 -16.41 -5.98
C LYS A 566 0.04 -16.61 -6.45
N VAL A 567 -0.31 -17.83 -6.79
CA VAL A 567 -1.67 -18.28 -7.13
C VAL A 567 -2.09 -19.30 -6.08
N ASP A 568 -2.93 -18.91 -5.12
CA ASP A 568 -3.33 -19.73 -3.98
C ASP A 568 -4.81 -20.10 -3.93
N ALA A 569 -5.56 -19.72 -4.95
CA ALA A 569 -6.92 -20.16 -5.21
C ALA A 569 -7.11 -20.42 -6.71
N ASP A 570 -8.18 -21.17 -7.05
CA ASP A 570 -8.47 -21.54 -8.42
C ASP A 570 -8.52 -20.30 -9.32
N THR A 571 -7.72 -20.32 -10.38
CA THR A 571 -7.52 -19.16 -11.25
C THR A 571 -7.69 -19.53 -12.72
N ALA A 572 -8.40 -18.68 -13.45
CA ALA A 572 -8.57 -18.75 -14.89
C ALA A 572 -7.81 -17.61 -15.56
N LEU A 573 -6.88 -17.96 -16.44
CA LEU A 573 -6.15 -17.04 -17.29
C LEU A 573 -6.76 -17.07 -18.69
N ASN A 574 -7.15 -15.92 -19.20
CA ASN A 574 -7.62 -15.73 -20.56
C ASN A 574 -6.78 -14.63 -21.20
N ASN A 575 -5.99 -14.96 -22.23
CA ASN A 575 -4.99 -14.08 -22.84
C ASN A 575 -4.18 -13.30 -21.78
N THR A 576 -3.78 -13.98 -20.71
CA THR A 576 -3.17 -13.36 -19.53
C THR A 576 -1.75 -13.88 -19.31
N MET A 577 -0.86 -12.97 -18.95
CA MET A 577 0.52 -13.28 -18.58
C MET A 577 0.73 -13.09 -17.07
N LEU A 578 1.21 -14.15 -16.40
CA LEU A 578 1.77 -14.07 -15.06
C LEU A 578 3.30 -14.09 -15.16
N LYS A 579 3.97 -13.01 -14.77
CA LYS A 579 5.43 -12.93 -14.70
C LYS A 579 5.87 -12.69 -13.25
N GLY A 580 6.56 -13.66 -12.68
CA GLY A 580 7.11 -13.57 -11.34
C GLY A 580 8.63 -13.62 -11.33
N THR A 581 9.27 -12.73 -10.57
CA THR A 581 10.73 -12.72 -10.42
C THR A 581 11.12 -12.75 -8.95
N SER A 582 12.09 -13.59 -8.58
CA SER A 582 12.65 -13.62 -7.22
C SER A 582 14.15 -13.88 -7.22
N THR A 583 14.94 -13.31 -6.31
CA THR A 583 16.38 -13.62 -6.27
C THR A 583 16.60 -15.01 -5.68
N ASP A 584 16.13 -15.21 -4.45
CA ASP A 584 16.39 -16.43 -3.67
C ASP A 584 15.11 -17.21 -3.33
N GLY A 585 13.94 -16.69 -3.70
CA GLY A 585 12.64 -17.26 -3.37
C GLY A 585 12.00 -18.05 -4.52
N ILE A 586 10.74 -17.73 -4.85
CA ILE A 586 10.00 -18.38 -5.94
C ILE A 586 9.64 -17.33 -6.98
N GLY A 587 9.87 -17.57 -8.27
CA GLY A 587 9.40 -16.69 -9.33
C GLY A 587 7.87 -16.67 -9.35
N VAL A 588 7.25 -17.80 -9.68
CA VAL A 588 5.79 -18.02 -9.58
C VAL A 588 5.47 -19.25 -8.72
N GLU A 589 4.64 -19.07 -7.70
CA GLU A 589 4.17 -20.14 -6.81
C GLU A 589 2.69 -20.46 -7.13
N ILE A 590 2.39 -21.70 -7.48
CA ILE A 590 1.04 -22.18 -7.80
C ILE A 590 0.65 -23.23 -6.76
N THR A 591 -0.33 -22.93 -5.92
CA THR A 591 -0.81 -23.84 -4.87
C THR A 591 -2.28 -24.24 -5.02
N ALA A 592 -2.90 -23.91 -6.16
CA ALA A 592 -4.28 -24.21 -6.50
C ALA A 592 -4.43 -24.45 -8.01
N ASN A 593 -5.62 -24.85 -8.48
CA ASN A 593 -5.80 -25.19 -9.89
C ASN A 593 -5.66 -23.95 -10.79
N LEU A 594 -5.05 -24.15 -11.95
CA LEU A 594 -4.84 -23.09 -12.92
C LEU A 594 -5.34 -23.53 -14.29
N SER A 595 -6.20 -22.72 -14.91
CA SER A 595 -6.58 -22.90 -16.31
C SER A 595 -6.08 -21.75 -17.15
N GLY A 596 -5.60 -22.05 -18.35
CA GLY A 596 -5.07 -21.06 -19.29
C GLY A 596 -5.64 -21.23 -20.68
N TYR A 597 -6.16 -20.14 -21.23
CA TYR A 597 -6.77 -20.10 -22.55
C TYR A 597 -6.26 -18.90 -23.37
N TYR A 598 -6.41 -19.00 -24.68
CA TYR A 598 -6.08 -17.97 -25.67
C TYR A 598 -4.64 -17.46 -25.57
N GLY A 599 -3.68 -18.38 -25.43
CA GLY A 599 -2.25 -18.05 -25.33
C GLY A 599 -1.79 -17.56 -23.96
N SER A 600 -2.53 -17.87 -22.90
CA SER A 600 -2.13 -17.54 -21.52
C SER A 600 -0.81 -18.21 -21.13
N SER A 601 0.02 -17.49 -20.37
CA SER A 601 1.37 -17.94 -20.02
C SER A 601 1.76 -17.58 -18.58
N VAL A 602 2.53 -18.47 -17.96
CA VAL A 602 3.17 -18.28 -16.65
C VAL A 602 4.69 -18.29 -16.84
N HIS A 603 5.37 -17.32 -16.25
CA HIS A 603 6.80 -17.15 -16.38
C HIS A 603 7.43 -16.80 -15.04
N GLY A 604 8.33 -17.67 -14.55
CA GLY A 604 9.07 -17.48 -13.32
C GLY A 604 10.55 -17.35 -13.58
N ASP A 605 11.18 -16.24 -13.18
CA ASP A 605 12.62 -16.02 -13.27
C ASP A 605 13.24 -15.92 -11.87
N VAL A 606 14.30 -16.69 -11.61
CA VAL A 606 15.05 -16.62 -10.35
C VAL A 606 16.56 -16.70 -10.52
N THR A 607 17.30 -16.30 -9.47
CA THR A 607 18.74 -16.56 -9.36
C THR A 607 18.96 -17.93 -8.71
N ASP A 608 18.86 -18.02 -7.38
CA ASP A 608 19.18 -19.24 -6.59
C ASP A 608 17.93 -19.98 -6.06
N GLY A 609 16.74 -19.48 -6.40
CA GLY A 609 15.45 -20.00 -5.94
C GLY A 609 14.82 -21.04 -6.87
N THR A 610 13.49 -21.07 -6.90
CA THR A 610 12.71 -21.87 -7.88
C THR A 610 11.97 -20.96 -8.86
N GLY A 611 12.18 -21.13 -10.18
CA GLY A 611 11.50 -20.35 -11.21
C GLY A 611 9.98 -20.46 -11.07
N VAL A 612 9.42 -21.67 -11.23
CA VAL A 612 8.01 -21.96 -10.94
C VAL A 612 7.88 -23.13 -9.98
N SER A 613 7.17 -22.94 -8.86
CA SER A 613 6.84 -24.01 -7.92
C SER A 613 5.37 -24.37 -8.02
N ILE A 614 5.07 -25.64 -8.20
CA ILE A 614 3.71 -26.19 -8.27
C ILE A 614 3.51 -27.09 -7.04
N ASP A 615 2.53 -26.77 -6.20
CA ASP A 615 2.22 -27.51 -4.97
C ASP A 615 1.43 -28.80 -5.26
N ARG A 616 1.23 -29.62 -4.22
CA ARG A 616 0.60 -30.94 -4.30
C ARG A 616 -0.87 -30.87 -4.71
N ASN A 617 -1.29 -31.79 -5.59
CA ASN A 617 -2.67 -31.96 -6.05
C ASN A 617 -3.16 -30.83 -6.96
N THR A 618 -2.26 -30.22 -7.73
CA THR A 618 -2.61 -29.15 -8.67
C THR A 618 -3.04 -29.72 -10.03
N LEU A 619 -4.18 -29.22 -10.54
CA LEU A 619 -4.63 -29.43 -11.92
C LEU A 619 -4.28 -28.21 -12.78
N LEU A 620 -3.50 -28.44 -13.84
CA LEU A 620 -3.13 -27.45 -14.83
C LEU A 620 -3.78 -27.78 -16.17
N VAL A 621 -4.59 -26.86 -16.70
CA VAL A 621 -5.47 -27.13 -17.86
C VAL A 621 -5.32 -26.04 -18.93
N GLY A 622 -4.90 -26.45 -20.13
CA GLY A 622 -5.10 -25.72 -21.38
C GLY A 622 -6.39 -26.12 -22.09
N ARG A 623 -6.71 -25.48 -23.22
CA ARG A 623 -7.97 -25.73 -23.94
C ARG A 623 -7.93 -26.97 -24.83
N ASP A 624 -6.99 -26.97 -25.77
CA ASP A 624 -6.84 -27.97 -26.83
C ASP A 624 -5.42 -27.93 -27.40
N THR A 625 -5.13 -28.75 -28.41
CA THR A 625 -3.77 -28.91 -28.96
C THR A 625 -3.18 -27.64 -29.60
N ASN A 626 -4.01 -26.62 -29.89
CA ASN A 626 -3.56 -25.35 -30.47
C ASN A 626 -3.57 -24.20 -29.46
N ASP A 627 -3.97 -24.47 -28.21
CA ASP A 627 -4.13 -23.46 -27.16
C ASP A 627 -3.78 -24.07 -25.79
N LEU A 628 -2.47 -24.28 -25.61
CA LEU A 628 -1.88 -24.87 -24.41
C LEU A 628 -1.69 -23.80 -23.33
N LEU A 629 -1.78 -24.19 -22.06
CA LEU A 629 -1.23 -23.38 -20.97
C LEU A 629 0.30 -23.53 -20.98
N VAL A 630 1.03 -22.42 -21.16
CA VAL A 630 2.50 -22.41 -21.19
C VAL A 630 3.05 -21.98 -19.85
N ILE A 631 3.92 -22.78 -19.24
CA ILE A 631 4.58 -22.48 -17.97
C ILE A 631 6.09 -22.60 -18.15
N ASN A 632 6.79 -21.47 -17.99
CA ASN A 632 8.23 -21.38 -18.15
C ASN A 632 8.88 -20.99 -16.83
N GLY A 633 9.84 -21.77 -16.35
CA GLY A 633 10.61 -21.46 -15.15
C GLY A 633 12.11 -21.40 -15.45
N ASN A 634 12.78 -20.33 -15.07
CA ASN A 634 14.21 -20.11 -15.30
C ASN A 634 14.94 -19.88 -13.99
N ALA A 635 16.06 -20.55 -13.78
CA ALA A 635 16.93 -20.34 -12.64
C ALA A 635 18.39 -20.19 -13.08
N THR A 636 19.02 -19.04 -12.81
CA THR A 636 20.35 -18.74 -13.36
C THR A 636 21.52 -19.01 -12.44
N GLY A 637 21.27 -19.20 -11.14
CA GLY A 637 22.28 -19.40 -10.10
C GLY A 637 22.60 -20.87 -9.83
N ASP A 638 23.50 -21.09 -8.88
CA ASP A 638 24.24 -22.35 -8.72
C ASP A 638 23.36 -23.49 -8.13
N GLN A 639 22.29 -23.12 -7.42
CA GLN A 639 21.38 -24.07 -6.74
C GLN A 639 19.93 -23.97 -7.21
N GLY A 640 19.69 -23.14 -8.23
CA GLY A 640 18.35 -22.79 -8.65
C GLY A 640 17.66 -23.90 -9.44
N ARG A 641 16.33 -23.99 -9.32
CA ARG A 641 15.50 -24.95 -10.08
C ARG A 641 14.59 -24.22 -11.05
N GLY A 642 14.53 -24.64 -12.31
CA GLY A 642 13.63 -24.04 -13.29
C GLY A 642 12.16 -24.22 -12.86
N ILE A 643 11.70 -25.47 -12.77
CA ILE A 643 10.36 -25.82 -12.27
C ILE A 643 10.46 -26.90 -11.18
N GLN A 644 9.66 -26.77 -10.12
CA GLN A 644 9.45 -27.81 -9.12
C GLN A 644 7.99 -28.29 -9.11
N LEU A 645 7.79 -29.61 -9.18
CA LEU A 645 6.48 -30.24 -9.02
C LEU A 645 6.44 -31.05 -7.73
N ASN A 646 5.71 -30.55 -6.75
CA ASN A 646 5.54 -31.24 -5.46
C ASN A 646 4.30 -32.13 -5.50
N GLY A 647 4.40 -33.38 -5.03
CA GLY A 647 3.24 -34.27 -4.87
C GLY A 647 2.52 -34.66 -6.17
N ASN A 648 1.22 -34.96 -6.08
CA ASN A 648 0.45 -35.50 -7.20
C ASN A 648 -0.06 -34.40 -8.13
N ASN A 649 0.46 -34.24 -9.34
CA ASN A 649 0.01 -33.19 -10.26
C ASN A 649 -0.61 -33.77 -11.53
N THR A 650 -1.56 -33.05 -12.13
CA THR A 650 -2.17 -33.41 -13.41
C THR A 650 -2.01 -32.29 -14.42
N LEU A 651 -1.42 -32.61 -15.56
CA LEU A 651 -1.27 -31.70 -16.70
C LEU A 651 -2.22 -32.12 -17.82
N ASP A 652 -3.12 -31.25 -18.25
CA ASP A 652 -3.98 -31.48 -19.41
C ASP A 652 -3.80 -30.33 -20.42
N ASN A 653 -3.25 -30.62 -21.59
CA ASN A 653 -2.89 -29.62 -22.60
C ASN A 653 -2.01 -28.49 -22.03
N THR A 654 -0.99 -28.84 -21.24
CA THR A 654 -0.07 -27.89 -20.60
C THR A 654 1.38 -28.17 -21.00
N THR A 655 2.14 -27.12 -21.34
CA THR A 655 3.58 -27.21 -21.61
C THR A 655 4.36 -26.66 -20.41
N LEU A 656 5.22 -27.49 -19.82
CA LEU A 656 6.19 -27.10 -18.80
C LEU A 656 7.58 -27.03 -19.44
N ALA A 657 8.25 -25.87 -19.33
CA ALA A 657 9.64 -25.68 -19.75
C ALA A 657 10.47 -25.11 -18.60
N GLY A 658 11.36 -25.92 -18.03
CA GLY A 658 12.22 -25.53 -16.91
C GLY A 658 13.68 -25.43 -17.34
N ASN A 659 14.30 -24.26 -17.15
CA ASN A 659 15.71 -24.03 -17.47
C ASN A 659 16.51 -23.72 -16.20
N ALA A 660 17.69 -24.33 -16.08
CA ALA A 660 18.66 -24.03 -15.03
C ALA A 660 20.08 -23.86 -15.61
N THR A 661 20.94 -23.06 -14.96
CA THR A 661 22.37 -23.03 -15.30
C THR A 661 23.09 -24.23 -14.69
N GLU A 662 23.28 -24.26 -13.36
CA GLU A 662 23.98 -25.34 -12.66
C GLU A 662 23.04 -26.26 -11.86
N GLY A 663 21.83 -25.81 -11.54
CA GLY A 663 20.83 -26.61 -10.83
C GLY A 663 19.94 -27.45 -11.77
N THR A 664 18.74 -27.82 -11.30
CA THR A 664 17.85 -28.73 -12.04
C THR A 664 16.86 -27.98 -12.93
N GLY A 665 16.75 -28.35 -14.21
CA GLY A 665 15.75 -27.77 -15.12
C GLY A 665 14.32 -27.97 -14.63
N ILE A 666 13.90 -29.23 -14.47
CA ILE A 666 12.63 -29.61 -13.82
C ILE A 666 12.87 -30.69 -12.78
N ASP A 667 12.37 -30.53 -11.56
CA ASP A 667 12.34 -31.61 -10.57
C ASP A 667 10.90 -32.04 -10.26
N ILE A 668 10.70 -33.35 -10.25
CA ILE A 668 9.43 -34.03 -10.11
C ILE A 668 9.49 -34.91 -8.86
N ASP A 669 9.09 -34.33 -7.73
CA ASP A 669 9.18 -34.97 -6.40
C ASP A 669 7.99 -35.90 -6.11
N GLY A 670 6.91 -35.84 -6.90
CA GLY A 670 5.74 -36.67 -6.72
C GLY A 670 5.09 -37.13 -8.03
N PRO A 671 4.02 -37.93 -7.94
CA PRO A 671 3.34 -38.47 -9.11
C PRO A 671 2.86 -37.39 -10.10
N LEU A 672 3.10 -37.60 -11.39
CA LEU A 672 2.67 -36.72 -12.47
C LEU A 672 1.78 -37.48 -13.45
N THR A 673 0.59 -36.96 -13.74
CA THR A 673 -0.30 -37.48 -14.78
C THR A 673 -0.35 -36.51 -15.95
N ASN A 674 0.17 -36.93 -17.11
CA ASN A 674 0.12 -36.15 -18.35
C ASN A 674 -1.05 -36.62 -19.23
N LYS A 675 -1.91 -35.69 -19.61
CA LYS A 675 -3.08 -35.88 -20.48
C LYS A 675 -3.03 -34.95 -21.67
N GLY A 676 -3.83 -35.25 -22.68
CA GLY A 676 -3.96 -34.42 -23.87
C GLY A 676 -2.61 -34.27 -24.59
N SER A 677 -2.28 -33.04 -24.98
CA SER A 677 -0.99 -32.69 -25.61
C SER A 677 0.03 -32.10 -24.63
N SER A 678 -0.02 -32.49 -23.34
CA SER A 678 0.92 -31.98 -22.35
C SER A 678 2.36 -32.43 -22.60
N THR A 679 3.31 -31.54 -22.35
CA THR A 679 4.76 -31.77 -22.55
C THR A 679 5.55 -31.29 -21.34
N VAL A 680 6.59 -32.04 -20.95
CA VAL A 680 7.53 -31.68 -19.89
C VAL A 680 8.93 -31.62 -20.49
N ASP A 681 9.58 -30.46 -20.43
CA ASP A 681 10.90 -30.20 -21.03
C ASP A 681 11.82 -29.50 -20.02
N GLY A 682 12.76 -30.25 -19.47
CA GLY A 682 13.76 -29.75 -18.52
C GLY A 682 15.12 -29.58 -19.18
N LYS A 683 15.75 -28.44 -18.96
CA LYS A 683 17.05 -28.09 -19.49
C LYS A 683 17.97 -27.57 -18.38
N ALA A 684 19.19 -28.09 -18.33
CA ALA A 684 20.27 -27.55 -17.54
C ALA A 684 21.53 -27.33 -18.40
N THR A 685 22.45 -26.48 -17.98
CA THR A 685 23.80 -26.42 -18.58
C THR A 685 24.69 -27.44 -17.89
N ASP A 686 24.92 -27.27 -16.58
CA ASP A 686 25.83 -28.12 -15.80
C ASP A 686 25.13 -29.04 -14.79
N GLY A 687 23.85 -28.79 -14.50
CA GLY A 687 23.03 -29.63 -13.62
C GLY A 687 22.21 -30.69 -14.34
N ASP A 688 21.20 -31.24 -13.67
CA ASP A 688 20.31 -32.24 -14.28
C ASP A 688 19.19 -31.56 -15.09
N GLY A 689 18.94 -32.00 -16.33
CA GLY A 689 17.84 -31.48 -17.14
C GLY A 689 16.49 -31.74 -16.46
N VAL A 690 16.24 -32.99 -16.09
CA VAL A 690 15.11 -33.39 -15.23
C VAL A 690 15.58 -34.28 -14.09
N GLN A 691 15.10 -34.05 -12.87
CA GLN A 691 15.20 -34.98 -11.76
C GLN A 691 13.83 -35.61 -11.47
N LEU A 692 13.79 -36.93 -11.26
CA LEU A 692 12.57 -37.70 -11.10
C LEU A 692 12.62 -38.56 -9.83
N ASN A 693 11.63 -38.34 -8.95
CA ASN A 693 11.43 -39.07 -7.70
C ASN A 693 9.99 -39.63 -7.54
N GLY A 694 9.18 -39.57 -8.61
CA GLY A 694 7.76 -39.90 -8.58
C GLY A 694 7.28 -40.69 -9.80
N ALA A 695 6.07 -41.24 -9.71
CA ALA A 695 5.46 -41.98 -10.81
C ALA A 695 5.03 -41.05 -11.96
N ILE A 696 5.21 -41.46 -13.21
CA ILE A 696 4.73 -40.75 -14.41
C ILE A 696 3.68 -41.60 -15.11
N SER A 697 2.46 -41.08 -15.28
CA SER A 697 1.41 -41.70 -16.08
C SER A 697 1.14 -40.86 -17.33
N GLY A 698 1.38 -41.44 -18.50
CA GLY A 698 1.18 -40.81 -19.80
C GLY A 698 2.28 -39.82 -20.21
N GLY A 699 2.33 -39.55 -21.51
CA GLY A 699 3.12 -38.48 -22.11
C GLY A 699 4.62 -38.75 -22.22
N THR A 700 5.36 -37.68 -22.50
CA THR A 700 6.82 -37.70 -22.67
C THR A 700 7.46 -36.66 -21.76
N VAL A 701 8.50 -37.07 -21.04
CA VAL A 701 9.38 -36.20 -20.27
C VAL A 701 10.70 -36.10 -21.01
N ASN A 702 11.08 -34.89 -21.42
CA ASN A 702 12.35 -34.62 -22.05
C ASN A 702 13.26 -33.91 -21.05
N GLY A 703 14.51 -34.35 -20.97
CA GLY A 703 15.53 -33.74 -20.14
C GLY A 703 16.82 -33.57 -20.91
N SER A 704 17.37 -32.37 -20.89
CA SER A 704 18.62 -32.04 -21.56
C SER A 704 19.61 -31.39 -20.59
N SER A 705 20.87 -31.81 -20.65
CA SER A 705 21.98 -31.17 -19.95
C SER A 705 23.18 -31.05 -20.89
N ASP A 706 24.06 -30.06 -20.72
CA ASP A 706 25.31 -30.02 -21.50
C ASP A 706 26.35 -30.95 -20.87
N THR A 707 26.53 -30.90 -19.53
CA THR A 707 27.53 -31.69 -18.80
C THR A 707 26.98 -32.60 -17.68
N GLY A 708 25.77 -32.35 -17.18
CA GLY A 708 25.09 -33.16 -16.16
C GLY A 708 24.27 -34.32 -16.75
N SER A 709 23.30 -34.84 -16.01
CA SER A 709 22.39 -35.88 -16.52
C SER A 709 21.24 -35.24 -17.29
N GLY A 710 20.92 -35.73 -18.49
CA GLY A 710 19.74 -35.27 -19.24
C GLY A 710 18.47 -35.51 -18.41
N ILE A 711 18.28 -36.74 -17.94
CA ILE A 711 17.30 -37.10 -16.90
C ILE A 711 18.00 -37.91 -15.81
N LYS A 712 17.74 -37.61 -14.54
CA LYS A 712 18.19 -38.41 -13.38
C LYS A 712 16.99 -38.95 -12.60
N VAL A 713 16.88 -40.27 -12.52
CA VAL A 713 15.90 -40.99 -11.67
C VAL A 713 16.55 -41.24 -10.31
N ASP A 714 16.31 -40.34 -9.36
CA ASP A 714 16.96 -40.34 -8.05
C ASP A 714 16.15 -41.10 -6.99
N GLY A 715 14.82 -41.23 -7.19
CA GLY A 715 13.90 -41.95 -6.33
C GLY A 715 13.13 -43.06 -7.06
N ASP A 716 12.59 -44.01 -6.28
CA ASP A 716 11.81 -45.13 -6.83
C ASP A 716 10.63 -44.62 -7.66
N SER A 717 10.61 -45.00 -8.94
CA SER A 717 9.69 -44.42 -9.92
C SER A 717 8.94 -45.51 -10.71
N GLU A 718 7.69 -45.20 -11.06
CA GLU A 718 6.84 -46.04 -11.91
C GLU A 718 6.45 -45.25 -13.16
N LEU A 719 6.70 -45.81 -14.33
CA LEU A 719 6.28 -45.28 -15.62
C LEU A 719 5.08 -46.09 -16.09
N ASP A 720 3.99 -45.41 -16.44
CA ASP A 720 2.77 -46.01 -16.96
C ASP A 720 2.39 -45.35 -18.28
N ASN A 721 2.59 -46.06 -19.40
CA ASN A 721 2.46 -45.51 -20.75
C ASN A 721 3.22 -44.16 -20.91
N ALA A 722 4.42 -44.09 -20.34
CA ALA A 722 5.25 -42.88 -20.32
C ALA A 722 6.61 -43.12 -20.98
N THR A 723 7.19 -42.08 -21.55
CA THR A 723 8.53 -42.12 -22.14
C THR A 723 9.44 -41.07 -21.49
N LEU A 724 10.63 -41.50 -21.04
CA LEU A 724 11.69 -40.61 -20.58
C LEU A 724 12.75 -40.45 -21.69
N ASN A 725 13.03 -39.22 -22.14
CA ASN A 725 14.04 -38.90 -23.14
C ASN A 725 15.11 -38.01 -22.53
N GLY A 726 16.27 -38.58 -22.21
CA GLY A 726 17.41 -37.85 -21.68
C GLY A 726 18.49 -37.61 -22.75
N ASN A 727 19.01 -36.40 -22.84
CA ASN A 727 20.09 -36.04 -23.75
C ASN A 727 21.18 -35.24 -23.03
N SER A 728 22.41 -35.75 -23.02
CA SER A 728 23.57 -35.02 -22.49
C SER A 728 24.83 -35.28 -23.30
N PRO A 729 25.33 -34.31 -24.07
CA PRO A 729 26.52 -34.49 -24.90
C PRO A 729 27.75 -34.94 -24.12
N ASP A 730 28.10 -34.25 -23.03
CA ASP A 730 29.32 -34.51 -22.26
C ASP A 730 29.06 -35.24 -20.93
N GLY A 731 27.79 -35.44 -20.56
CA GLY A 731 27.35 -36.15 -19.36
C GLY A 731 26.57 -37.43 -19.65
N LYS A 732 25.69 -37.83 -18.73
CA LYS A 732 24.85 -39.03 -18.88
C LYS A 732 23.56 -38.63 -19.62
N GLY A 733 23.22 -39.33 -20.69
CA GLY A 733 21.94 -39.09 -21.38
C GLY A 733 20.79 -39.26 -20.38
N LEU A 734 20.76 -40.40 -19.70
CA LEU A 734 19.83 -40.67 -18.62
C LEU A 734 20.51 -41.51 -17.51
N GLU A 735 20.33 -41.14 -16.25
CA GLU A 735 20.91 -41.80 -15.07
C GLU A 735 19.80 -42.40 -14.19
N ILE A 736 19.92 -43.68 -13.80
CA ILE A 736 18.96 -44.39 -12.95
C ILE A 736 19.66 -44.81 -11.67
N VAL A 737 19.44 -44.09 -10.57
CA VAL A 737 20.08 -44.38 -9.27
C VAL A 737 19.17 -45.23 -8.37
N ALA A 738 17.86 -45.19 -8.61
CA ALA A 738 16.83 -45.90 -7.83
C ALA A 738 16.09 -46.98 -8.66
N ASN A 739 15.07 -47.62 -8.08
CA ASN A 739 14.29 -48.63 -8.80
C ASN A 739 13.36 -47.99 -9.82
N LEU A 740 13.22 -48.62 -10.98
CA LEU A 740 12.36 -48.14 -12.06
C LEU A 740 11.45 -49.27 -12.56
N THR A 741 10.14 -49.04 -12.48
CA THR A 741 9.13 -49.97 -13.03
C THR A 741 8.50 -49.35 -14.27
N GLY A 742 8.37 -50.11 -15.36
CA GLY A 742 7.72 -49.67 -16.60
C GLY A 742 6.53 -50.54 -16.97
N ASN A 743 5.34 -49.92 -17.05
CA ASN A 743 4.07 -50.55 -17.38
C ASN A 743 3.47 -49.96 -18.65
N HIS A 744 2.60 -50.72 -19.31
CA HIS A 744 1.82 -50.35 -20.49
C HIS A 744 2.65 -49.72 -21.62
N GLY A 745 3.79 -50.33 -21.96
CA GLY A 745 4.66 -49.90 -23.05
C GLY A 745 5.59 -48.72 -22.71
N SER A 746 5.88 -48.50 -21.43
CA SER A 746 6.80 -47.44 -21.00
C SER A 746 8.23 -47.65 -21.51
N ALA A 747 8.90 -46.53 -21.80
CA ALA A 747 10.21 -46.53 -22.42
C ALA A 747 11.16 -45.48 -21.81
N VAL A 748 12.44 -45.77 -21.88
CA VAL A 748 13.56 -44.94 -21.42
C VAL A 748 14.55 -44.82 -22.58
N HIS A 749 14.90 -43.60 -22.93
CA HIS A 749 15.81 -43.29 -24.02
C HIS A 749 16.86 -42.29 -23.55
N GLY A 750 18.13 -42.63 -23.72
CA GLY A 750 19.24 -41.81 -23.31
C GLY A 750 20.23 -41.59 -24.46
N GLU A 751 20.60 -40.34 -24.73
CA GLU A 751 21.54 -39.95 -25.77
C GLU A 751 22.73 -39.18 -25.18
N THR A 752 23.93 -39.53 -25.63
CA THR A 752 25.18 -38.86 -25.25
C THR A 752 26.17 -38.84 -26.42
N ALA A 753 27.17 -37.96 -26.34
CA ALA A 753 28.36 -38.06 -27.16
C ALA A 753 29.44 -38.86 -26.41
N GLU A 754 29.98 -38.32 -25.32
CA GLU A 754 31.18 -38.87 -24.66
C GLU A 754 30.92 -39.59 -23.32
N GLY A 755 29.70 -39.52 -22.77
CA GLY A 755 29.34 -40.17 -21.51
C GLY A 755 28.64 -41.52 -21.68
N SER A 756 27.68 -41.81 -20.80
CA SER A 756 26.82 -43.01 -20.88
C SER A 756 25.44 -42.62 -21.40
N GLY A 757 24.95 -43.29 -22.45
CA GLY A 757 23.62 -43.02 -23.01
C GLY A 757 22.55 -43.25 -21.96
N VAL A 758 22.52 -44.45 -21.37
CA VAL A 758 21.81 -44.73 -20.12
C VAL A 758 22.79 -45.31 -19.11
N ASP A 759 22.88 -44.72 -17.93
CA ASP A 759 23.66 -45.24 -16.80
C ASP A 759 22.73 -45.77 -15.70
N ILE A 760 22.95 -47.00 -15.27
CA ILE A 760 22.17 -47.66 -14.23
C ILE A 760 23.08 -47.82 -13.02
N GLY A 761 22.83 -47.00 -12.01
CA GLY A 761 23.60 -46.91 -10.78
C GLY A 761 23.49 -48.16 -9.91
N GLN A 762 24.25 -48.15 -8.81
CA GLN A 762 24.45 -49.32 -7.96
C GLN A 762 23.18 -49.75 -7.23
N ASN A 763 22.80 -51.03 -7.39
CA ASN A 763 21.66 -51.65 -6.71
C ASN A 763 20.28 -51.24 -7.25
N ALA A 764 20.21 -50.76 -8.49
CA ALA A 764 18.93 -50.47 -9.13
C ALA A 764 18.21 -51.76 -9.57
N THR A 765 16.89 -51.77 -9.39
CA THR A 765 16.00 -52.82 -9.94
C THR A 765 15.16 -52.23 -11.05
N LEU A 766 15.27 -52.79 -12.25
CA LEU A 766 14.48 -52.40 -13.42
C LEU A 766 13.48 -53.50 -13.74
N THR A 767 12.19 -53.18 -13.67
CA THR A 767 11.09 -54.15 -13.83
C THR A 767 10.12 -53.72 -14.92
N GLY A 768 9.75 -54.62 -15.84
CA GLY A 768 8.63 -54.43 -16.76
C GLY A 768 7.29 -54.92 -16.19
N GLY A 769 6.17 -54.44 -16.73
CA GLY A 769 4.79 -54.79 -16.37
C GLY A 769 4.40 -56.26 -16.62
N GLY A 770 5.24 -57.04 -17.28
CA GLY A 770 5.14 -58.50 -17.37
C GLY A 770 5.79 -59.07 -18.61
N THR A 771 5.55 -60.35 -18.91
CA THR A 771 6.22 -61.06 -20.03
C THR A 771 5.90 -60.51 -21.42
N ASN A 772 4.81 -59.76 -21.58
CA ASN A 772 4.41 -59.10 -22.84
C ASN A 772 4.42 -57.57 -22.74
N ASP A 773 4.92 -57.02 -21.63
CA ASP A 773 4.93 -55.59 -21.33
C ASP A 773 6.27 -55.26 -20.68
N LEU A 774 7.30 -55.18 -21.54
CA LEU A 774 8.68 -55.02 -21.10
C LEU A 774 8.99 -53.54 -20.90
N LEU A 775 9.81 -53.21 -19.90
CA LEU A 775 10.43 -51.89 -19.84
C LEU A 775 11.50 -51.81 -20.93
N ALA A 776 11.31 -50.93 -21.91
CA ALA A 776 12.28 -50.71 -22.98
C ALA A 776 13.28 -49.62 -22.56
N VAL A 777 14.57 -49.94 -22.55
CA VAL A 777 15.65 -49.01 -22.21
C VAL A 777 16.64 -48.97 -23.36
N THR A 778 16.81 -47.80 -23.98
CA THR A 778 17.73 -47.59 -25.10
C THR A 778 18.73 -46.50 -24.74
N GLY A 779 20.02 -46.79 -24.89
CA GLY A 779 21.08 -45.82 -24.68
C GLY A 779 21.98 -45.71 -25.90
N ASN A 780 22.21 -44.49 -26.37
CA ASN A 780 23.00 -44.19 -27.57
C ASN A 780 24.18 -43.29 -27.21
N ALA A 781 25.40 -43.74 -27.49
CA ALA A 781 26.63 -42.96 -27.40
C ALA A 781 27.20 -42.72 -28.80
N SER A 782 27.33 -41.46 -29.19
CA SER A 782 27.74 -41.05 -30.54
C SER A 782 29.21 -40.61 -30.65
N GLY A 783 29.89 -40.39 -29.54
CA GLY A 783 31.30 -40.01 -29.48
C GLY A 783 32.26 -41.18 -29.50
N ASP A 784 33.54 -40.86 -29.40
CA ASP A 784 34.63 -41.84 -29.57
C ASP A 784 34.83 -42.69 -28.30
N THR A 785 34.42 -42.17 -27.13
CA THR A 785 34.63 -42.84 -25.83
C THR A 785 33.36 -43.23 -25.07
N GLY A 786 32.19 -42.81 -25.54
CA GLY A 786 30.94 -43.02 -24.82
C GLY A 786 30.42 -44.47 -24.85
N THR A 787 29.68 -44.85 -23.81
CA THR A 787 29.05 -46.17 -23.66
C THR A 787 27.54 -46.07 -23.89
N GLY A 788 26.95 -46.97 -24.67
CA GLY A 788 25.51 -46.95 -24.94
C GLY A 788 24.69 -47.12 -23.66
N VAL A 789 24.85 -48.26 -22.97
CA VAL A 789 24.23 -48.53 -21.66
C VAL A 789 25.28 -49.02 -20.65
N GLN A 790 25.32 -48.44 -19.46
CA GLN A 790 26.21 -48.84 -18.37
C GLN A 790 25.41 -49.40 -17.19
N LEU A 791 25.90 -50.49 -16.60
CA LEU A 791 25.35 -51.15 -15.43
C LEU A 791 26.42 -51.19 -14.33
N ASP A 792 26.29 -50.29 -13.37
CA ASP A 792 27.20 -50.16 -12.24
C ASP A 792 26.70 -50.92 -11.02
N GLY A 793 27.59 -51.69 -10.38
CA GLY A 793 27.25 -52.38 -9.13
C GLY A 793 26.27 -53.56 -9.31
N ASN A 794 25.44 -53.82 -8.29
CA ASN A 794 24.63 -55.03 -8.17
C ASN A 794 23.17 -54.85 -8.65
N ASN A 795 22.90 -55.01 -9.94
CA ASN A 795 21.60 -54.66 -10.53
C ASN A 795 20.69 -55.87 -10.76
N THR A 796 19.38 -55.65 -10.65
CA THR A 796 18.35 -56.67 -10.95
C THR A 796 17.49 -56.22 -12.13
N LEU A 797 17.33 -57.09 -13.13
CA LEU A 797 16.60 -56.80 -14.36
C LEU A 797 15.49 -57.85 -14.55
N ASP A 798 14.22 -57.48 -14.45
CA ASP A 798 13.09 -58.40 -14.64
C ASP A 798 12.14 -57.93 -15.73
N ASN A 799 11.98 -58.71 -16.80
CA ASN A 799 11.17 -58.31 -17.96
C ASN A 799 11.58 -56.96 -18.58
N THR A 800 12.89 -56.73 -18.72
CA THR A 800 13.44 -55.48 -19.25
C THR A 800 14.19 -55.73 -20.58
N THR A 801 14.07 -54.82 -21.54
CA THR A 801 14.90 -54.84 -22.76
C THR A 801 15.90 -53.71 -22.71
N LEU A 802 17.18 -54.02 -22.56
CA LEU A 802 18.29 -53.06 -22.66
C LEU A 802 18.85 -53.07 -24.09
N THR A 803 18.98 -51.91 -24.72
CA THR A 803 19.63 -51.75 -26.02
C THR A 803 20.63 -50.61 -25.96
N GLY A 804 21.92 -50.94 -25.89
CA GLY A 804 23.00 -49.98 -25.91
C GLY A 804 23.67 -49.92 -27.28
N ASN A 805 23.80 -48.72 -27.84
CA ASN A 805 24.46 -48.46 -29.11
C ASN A 805 25.61 -47.48 -28.89
N ALA A 806 26.80 -47.79 -29.41
CA ALA A 806 27.96 -46.91 -29.39
C ALA A 806 28.58 -46.79 -30.79
N ASN A 807 29.19 -45.64 -31.08
CA ASN A 807 30.02 -45.50 -32.27
C ASN A 807 31.34 -46.24 -32.07
N ASP A 808 32.25 -45.75 -31.23
CA ASP A 808 33.55 -46.40 -31.00
C ASP A 808 33.70 -47.01 -29.60
N GLY A 809 32.93 -46.57 -28.61
CA GLY A 809 32.91 -47.15 -27.26
C GLY A 809 32.13 -48.46 -27.14
N ASN A 810 31.84 -48.87 -25.89
CA ASN A 810 31.11 -50.11 -25.62
C ASN A 810 29.61 -49.92 -25.89
N GLY A 811 28.99 -50.85 -26.62
CA GLY A 811 27.54 -50.85 -26.80
C GLY A 811 26.83 -50.96 -25.46
N LEU A 812 27.23 -51.93 -24.63
CA LEU A 812 26.79 -52.07 -23.24
C LEU A 812 27.93 -52.53 -22.34
N GLU A 813 28.02 -52.00 -21.13
CA GLU A 813 29.06 -52.32 -20.15
C GLU A 813 28.48 -52.73 -18.79
N VAL A 814 29.03 -53.78 -18.19
CA VAL A 814 28.64 -54.32 -16.88
C VAL A 814 29.86 -54.33 -15.97
N THR A 815 29.87 -53.47 -14.95
CA THR A 815 31.02 -53.32 -14.03
C THR A 815 30.81 -54.04 -12.69
N GLY A 816 29.58 -54.48 -12.40
CA GLY A 816 29.24 -55.20 -11.17
C GLY A 816 28.25 -56.37 -11.38
N PRO A 817 27.78 -57.01 -10.29
CA PRO A 817 26.86 -58.14 -10.38
C PRO A 817 25.53 -57.80 -11.09
N VAL A 818 25.08 -58.61 -12.05
CA VAL A 818 23.77 -58.42 -12.69
C VAL A 818 22.95 -59.71 -12.61
N SER A 819 21.73 -59.61 -12.08
CA SER A 819 20.76 -60.70 -12.03
C SER A 819 19.58 -60.41 -12.95
N SER A 820 19.47 -61.13 -14.06
CA SER A 820 18.39 -61.00 -15.03
C SER A 820 17.37 -62.14 -14.90
N THR A 821 16.10 -61.81 -14.80
CA THR A 821 14.98 -62.77 -14.73
C THR A 821 13.89 -62.44 -15.76
N GLY A 822 12.87 -63.29 -15.86
CA GLY A 822 11.77 -63.09 -16.79
C GLY A 822 12.21 -63.11 -18.26
N ASN A 823 11.60 -62.27 -19.09
CA ASN A 823 11.90 -62.11 -20.50
C ASN A 823 13.00 -61.06 -20.79
N THR A 824 13.93 -60.84 -19.85
CA THR A 824 14.97 -59.82 -19.99
C THR A 824 15.92 -60.11 -21.15
N THR A 825 16.13 -59.09 -22.00
CA THR A 825 17.05 -59.11 -23.15
C THR A 825 18.01 -57.94 -23.08
N ILE A 826 19.28 -58.18 -23.39
CA ILE A 826 20.36 -57.21 -23.31
C ILE A 826 21.06 -57.21 -24.67
N ASN A 827 20.98 -56.10 -25.39
CA ASN A 827 21.58 -55.93 -26.71
C ASN A 827 22.64 -54.82 -26.63
N GLY A 828 23.86 -55.13 -27.00
CA GLY A 828 24.94 -54.15 -27.09
C GLY A 828 25.49 -54.12 -28.52
N ASN A 829 25.47 -52.95 -29.15
CA ASN A 829 25.87 -52.74 -30.53
C ASN A 829 26.97 -51.67 -30.60
N THR A 830 28.04 -51.93 -31.34
CA THR A 830 29.08 -50.95 -31.62
C THR A 830 29.56 -51.04 -33.06
N VAL A 831 29.78 -49.89 -33.70
CA VAL A 831 30.14 -49.79 -35.14
C VAL A 831 31.65 -49.63 -35.33
N GLY A 832 32.36 -49.21 -34.29
CA GLY A 832 33.79 -48.97 -34.25
C GLY A 832 34.54 -50.03 -33.47
N ASP A 833 35.54 -49.59 -32.70
CA ASP A 833 36.56 -50.46 -32.10
C ASP A 833 36.18 -51.07 -30.74
N GLY A 834 35.10 -50.59 -30.11
CA GLY A 834 34.60 -51.09 -28.83
C GLY A 834 33.99 -52.49 -28.89
N TYR A 835 33.57 -53.00 -27.73
CA TYR A 835 32.86 -54.27 -27.63
C TYR A 835 31.34 -54.05 -27.73
N GLY A 836 30.62 -55.01 -28.33
CA GLY A 836 29.16 -54.97 -28.33
C GLY A 836 28.65 -54.99 -26.89
N VAL A 837 29.09 -55.98 -26.11
CA VAL A 837 28.85 -56.09 -24.67
C VAL A 837 30.17 -56.36 -23.94
N HIS A 838 30.54 -55.50 -22.99
CA HIS A 838 31.68 -55.66 -22.09
C HIS A 838 31.20 -56.10 -20.70
N ILE A 839 31.68 -57.24 -20.20
CA ILE A 839 31.31 -57.76 -18.88
C ILE A 839 32.57 -57.85 -18.02
N ASP A 840 32.59 -57.05 -16.96
CA ASP A 840 33.63 -56.98 -15.93
C ASP A 840 33.11 -57.35 -14.53
N GLY A 841 31.85 -57.77 -14.43
CA GLY A 841 31.22 -58.22 -13.18
C GLY A 841 30.51 -59.58 -13.32
N PRO A 842 30.14 -60.24 -12.21
CA PRO A 842 29.30 -61.44 -12.25
C PRO A 842 27.97 -61.18 -12.96
N MET A 843 27.47 -62.11 -13.74
CA MET A 843 26.18 -61.95 -14.42
C MET A 843 25.41 -63.26 -14.41
N SER A 844 24.09 -63.20 -14.27
CA SER A 844 23.25 -64.39 -14.41
C SER A 844 21.90 -64.13 -15.05
N GLY A 845 21.41 -65.12 -15.80
CA GLY A 845 20.11 -65.09 -16.47
C GLY A 845 20.04 -64.19 -17.71
N GLY A 846 18.95 -64.34 -18.48
CA GLY A 846 18.63 -63.51 -19.65
C GLY A 846 19.29 -63.93 -20.98
N LEU A 847 18.95 -63.16 -22.03
CA LEU A 847 19.52 -63.22 -23.37
C LEU A 847 20.43 -62.01 -23.60
N VAL A 848 21.71 -62.24 -23.91
CA VAL A 848 22.70 -61.19 -24.16
C VAL A 848 23.19 -61.27 -25.60
N ASN A 849 22.93 -60.25 -26.40
CA ASN A 849 23.41 -60.14 -27.79
C ASN A 849 24.46 -59.05 -27.90
N GLY A 850 25.68 -59.42 -28.28
CA GLY A 850 26.74 -58.46 -28.54
C GLY A 850 27.08 -58.40 -30.02
N ASN A 851 26.99 -57.20 -30.61
CA ASN A 851 27.33 -56.93 -31.99
C ASN A 851 28.46 -55.89 -32.03
N SER A 852 29.63 -56.28 -32.56
CA SER A 852 30.73 -55.34 -32.82
C SER A 852 31.21 -55.48 -34.26
N ALA A 853 31.40 -54.36 -34.96
CA ALA A 853 31.85 -54.36 -36.35
C ALA A 853 33.37 -54.60 -36.47
N ASN A 854 34.19 -54.07 -35.55
CA ASN A 854 35.66 -54.21 -35.60
C ASN A 854 36.24 -55.05 -34.45
N ASN A 855 35.45 -55.44 -33.45
CA ASN A 855 35.90 -56.18 -32.27
C ASN A 855 35.10 -57.45 -31.95
N HIS A 856 35.37 -58.07 -30.80
CA HIS A 856 34.54 -59.15 -30.29
C HIS A 856 33.14 -58.60 -29.95
N GLY A 857 32.09 -59.35 -30.30
CA GLY A 857 30.74 -58.98 -29.94
C GLY A 857 30.54 -58.94 -28.43
N ILE A 858 31.16 -59.89 -27.70
CA ILE A 858 31.12 -59.98 -26.24
C ILE A 858 32.54 -60.13 -25.68
N TYR A 859 32.90 -59.35 -24.67
CA TYR A 859 34.16 -59.47 -23.93
C TYR A 859 33.89 -59.80 -22.46
N LEU A 860 34.45 -60.91 -21.97
CA LEU A 860 34.41 -61.31 -20.57
C LEU A 860 35.79 -61.08 -19.94
N ASN A 861 35.88 -60.12 -19.03
CA ASN A 861 37.11 -59.83 -18.30
C ASN A 861 37.36 -60.86 -17.18
N ASP A 862 38.52 -60.80 -16.52
CA ASP A 862 38.97 -61.76 -15.49
C ASP A 862 38.00 -61.88 -14.29
N TYR A 863 37.18 -60.86 -14.02
CA TYR A 863 36.22 -60.84 -12.91
C TYR A 863 34.79 -61.28 -13.29
N ALA A 864 34.54 -61.58 -14.57
CA ALA A 864 33.21 -61.87 -15.09
C ALA A 864 32.75 -63.30 -14.77
N ALA A 865 32.04 -63.54 -13.67
CA ALA A 865 31.47 -64.86 -13.36
C ALA A 865 30.05 -65.02 -13.93
N ILE A 866 29.87 -65.81 -14.99
CA ILE A 866 28.59 -65.89 -15.72
C ILE A 866 27.81 -67.20 -15.53
N ASN A 867 26.49 -67.16 -15.27
CA ASN A 867 25.65 -68.34 -15.04
C ASN A 867 24.24 -68.24 -15.65
N ASN A 868 23.72 -69.33 -16.23
CA ASN A 868 22.38 -69.41 -16.81
C ASN A 868 22.09 -68.34 -17.89
N ILE A 869 23.08 -68.00 -18.72
CA ILE A 869 22.98 -66.97 -19.77
C ILE A 869 22.98 -67.59 -21.16
N THR A 870 22.17 -67.03 -22.06
CA THR A 870 22.29 -67.29 -23.50
C THR A 870 22.94 -66.10 -24.18
N PHE A 871 24.04 -66.33 -24.89
CA PHE A 871 24.72 -65.32 -25.70
C PHE A 871 24.40 -65.46 -27.18
N GLY A 872 24.31 -64.32 -27.87
CA GLY A 872 24.16 -64.22 -29.32
C GLY A 872 24.86 -63.01 -29.90
N GLY A 873 24.64 -62.75 -31.19
CA GLY A 873 25.16 -61.57 -31.90
C GLY A 873 26.25 -61.87 -32.93
N ASN A 874 26.98 -60.82 -33.32
CA ASN A 874 27.97 -60.82 -34.40
C ASN A 874 29.30 -60.20 -33.93
N ALA A 875 30.42 -60.63 -34.52
CA ALA A 875 31.74 -60.04 -34.29
C ALA A 875 32.37 -59.55 -35.58
N GLY A 876 33.39 -58.70 -35.41
CA GLY A 876 34.16 -58.15 -36.50
C GLY A 876 34.89 -59.21 -37.32
N LEU A 877 35.22 -58.84 -38.56
CA LEU A 877 35.74 -59.76 -39.56
C LEU A 877 37.00 -60.49 -39.05
N GLY A 878 36.92 -61.81 -38.87
CA GLY A 878 38.04 -62.65 -38.42
C GLY A 878 38.22 -62.77 -36.90
N LYS A 879 37.35 -62.18 -36.08
CA LYS A 879 37.32 -62.34 -34.61
C LYS A 879 36.19 -63.29 -34.18
N PRO A 880 36.39 -64.13 -33.15
CA PRO A 880 35.30 -64.91 -32.55
C PRO A 880 34.27 -64.00 -31.87
N LEU A 881 33.01 -64.43 -31.83
CA LEU A 881 31.90 -63.71 -31.18
C LEU A 881 32.22 -63.28 -29.74
N MET A 882 32.90 -64.15 -28.99
CA MET A 882 33.20 -63.97 -27.58
C MET A 882 34.71 -64.06 -27.33
N PHE A 883 35.23 -63.14 -26.53
CA PHE A 883 36.54 -63.24 -25.89
C PHE A 883 36.36 -63.56 -24.41
N ILE A 884 37.17 -64.50 -23.91
CA ILE A 884 37.11 -64.97 -22.52
C ILE A 884 38.51 -64.82 -21.94
N ALA A 885 38.68 -63.94 -20.96
CA ALA A 885 39.98 -63.71 -20.35
C ALA A 885 40.43 -64.91 -19.47
N LEU A 886 39.51 -65.49 -18.68
CA LEU A 886 39.73 -66.74 -17.93
C LEU A 886 38.63 -67.78 -18.20
N PRO A 887 38.95 -69.04 -18.55
CA PRO A 887 37.93 -70.08 -18.76
C PRO A 887 37.03 -70.37 -17.54
N GLU A 888 37.54 -70.09 -16.33
CA GLU A 888 36.82 -70.25 -15.05
C GLU A 888 35.62 -69.30 -14.92
N ASN A 889 35.59 -68.23 -15.73
CA ASN A 889 34.52 -67.25 -15.81
C ASN A 889 33.19 -67.85 -16.30
N ILE A 890 33.26 -68.97 -17.03
CA ILE A 890 32.07 -69.68 -17.53
C ILE A 890 31.51 -70.60 -16.45
N GLY A 891 30.34 -70.26 -15.91
CA GLY A 891 29.58 -71.05 -14.93
C GLY A 891 28.66 -72.11 -15.56
N SER A 892 27.50 -72.37 -14.95
CA SER A 892 26.56 -73.42 -15.38
C SER A 892 25.54 -72.91 -16.40
N ASN A 893 25.07 -73.79 -17.30
CA ASN A 893 24.01 -73.51 -18.29
C ASN A 893 24.25 -72.26 -19.16
N VAL A 894 25.49 -72.04 -19.58
CA VAL A 894 25.83 -70.97 -20.53
C VAL A 894 25.81 -71.51 -21.96
N THR A 895 25.10 -70.83 -22.86
CA THR A 895 25.05 -71.20 -24.29
C THR A 895 25.43 -70.03 -25.20
N ILE A 896 26.00 -70.32 -26.36
CA ILE A 896 26.27 -69.36 -27.44
C ILE A 896 25.47 -69.81 -28.66
N ASN A 897 24.60 -68.94 -29.19
CA ASN A 897 23.70 -69.24 -30.31
C ASN A 897 22.97 -70.59 -30.13
N GLY A 898 22.52 -70.87 -28.91
CA GLY A 898 21.79 -72.09 -28.54
C GLY A 898 22.65 -73.35 -28.34
N LYS A 899 23.98 -73.27 -28.37
CA LYS A 899 24.90 -74.40 -28.10
C LYS A 899 25.66 -74.22 -26.78
N PRO A 900 25.79 -75.26 -25.93
CA PRO A 900 26.58 -75.17 -24.70
C PRO A 900 28.06 -74.89 -24.98
N ILE A 901 28.71 -74.10 -24.11
CA ILE A 901 30.16 -73.83 -24.17
C ILE A 901 30.94 -75.00 -23.57
N ASP A 902 31.95 -75.52 -24.29
CA ASP A 902 32.90 -76.50 -23.74
C ASP A 902 34.06 -75.78 -23.02
N LYS A 903 34.08 -75.88 -21.69
CA LYS A 903 35.08 -75.22 -20.82
C LYS A 903 36.51 -75.73 -21.02
N ASN A 904 36.69 -76.89 -21.65
CA ASN A 904 38.01 -77.51 -21.85
C ASN A 904 38.68 -77.14 -23.19
N SER A 905 38.00 -76.38 -24.06
CA SER A 905 38.50 -75.97 -25.38
C SER A 905 38.91 -74.48 -25.45
N VAL A 906 38.95 -73.77 -24.32
CA VAL A 906 39.17 -72.33 -24.26
C VAL A 906 40.67 -72.01 -24.17
N GLY A 907 41.40 -72.35 -25.23
CA GLY A 907 42.75 -71.84 -25.50
C GLY A 907 42.69 -71.06 -26.82
N GLY A 908 42.60 -69.73 -26.73
CA GLY A 908 42.41 -68.77 -27.82
C GLY A 908 42.52 -69.32 -29.25
N ARG A 909 41.41 -69.88 -29.78
CA ARG A 909 41.04 -70.11 -31.19
C ARG A 909 39.88 -71.12 -31.26
N THR A 910 38.65 -70.63 -31.39
CA THR A 910 37.55 -71.42 -31.94
C THR A 910 37.48 -71.19 -33.46
N ASN A 911 38.33 -71.89 -34.21
CA ASN A 911 38.14 -72.06 -35.65
C ASN A 911 37.07 -73.13 -35.88
N SER A 912 35.99 -72.79 -36.57
CA SER A 912 35.11 -73.77 -37.22
C SER A 912 34.93 -73.36 -38.67
N GLY A 913 35.58 -74.09 -39.57
CA GLY A 913 35.52 -73.89 -41.02
C GLY A 913 34.28 -74.51 -41.66
N SER A 914 33.71 -73.75 -42.60
CA SER A 914 33.04 -74.12 -43.86
C SER A 914 32.01 -75.26 -43.88
N THR A 915 30.77 -74.93 -44.30
CA THR A 915 30.19 -75.52 -45.53
C THR A 915 29.25 -74.52 -46.21
N LEU A 916 29.59 -74.12 -47.43
CA LEU A 916 28.77 -73.34 -48.36
C LEU A 916 27.67 -74.22 -48.99
N ILE A 917 26.45 -73.69 -49.12
CA ILE A 917 25.62 -73.89 -50.31
C ILE A 917 25.10 -72.52 -50.78
N SER A 918 25.41 -72.26 -52.04
CA SER A 918 25.14 -71.11 -52.89
C SER A 918 23.66 -70.75 -53.09
N THR A 919 23.38 -69.46 -53.36
CA THR A 919 22.83 -69.01 -54.66
C THR A 919 23.01 -67.51 -54.92
N SER A 920 23.58 -67.24 -56.11
CA SER A 920 23.41 -66.10 -57.04
C SER A 920 23.69 -64.65 -56.61
N ALA A 921 24.79 -64.14 -57.19
CA ALA A 921 25.04 -62.73 -57.50
C ALA A 921 24.09 -62.21 -58.62
N PRO A 922 24.08 -60.89 -58.93
CA PRO A 922 25.13 -60.34 -59.79
C PRO A 922 25.73 -58.99 -59.35
N THR A 923 27.02 -58.89 -59.67
CA THR A 923 27.96 -57.76 -59.84
C THR A 923 27.46 -56.71 -60.89
N PRO A 924 28.10 -55.52 -61.13
CA PRO A 924 29.56 -55.36 -61.12
C PRO A 924 30.21 -53.97 -60.83
N THR A 925 31.49 -54.04 -60.44
CA THR A 925 32.67 -53.25 -60.87
C THR A 925 32.54 -51.77 -61.24
N SER A 926 33.46 -50.95 -60.70
CA SER A 926 34.71 -50.62 -61.40
C SER A 926 35.61 -49.68 -60.57
N ALA A 927 36.81 -50.15 -60.21
CA ALA A 927 38.02 -49.33 -60.12
C ALA A 927 38.58 -49.16 -61.56
N PRO A 928 39.59 -48.31 -61.90
CA PRO A 928 40.76 -48.03 -61.06
C PRO A 928 41.50 -46.66 -61.23
N THR A 929 42.51 -46.45 -60.37
CA THR A 929 43.84 -45.79 -60.63
C THR A 929 43.87 -44.30 -61.01
N SER A 930 44.83 -43.43 -60.61
CA SER A 930 46.11 -43.54 -59.89
C SER A 930 46.79 -42.14 -59.83
N LEU A 931 47.73 -41.96 -58.87
CA LEU A 931 48.98 -41.16 -58.97
C LEU A 931 48.83 -39.61 -58.95
N LEU A 932 49.61 -38.77 -58.23
CA LEU A 932 50.96 -38.84 -57.66
C LEU A 932 51.12 -37.84 -56.48
N THR A 933 51.98 -38.23 -55.55
CA THR A 933 52.64 -37.56 -54.40
C THR A 933 53.75 -36.56 -54.83
N PRO A 934 54.66 -36.06 -53.95
CA PRO A 934 54.55 -35.36 -52.65
C PRO A 934 55.60 -34.21 -52.49
N ILE A 935 55.56 -33.41 -51.40
CA ILE A 935 56.71 -32.79 -50.67
C ILE A 935 56.22 -32.54 -49.21
N LEU A 936 56.57 -33.24 -48.11
CA LEU A 936 57.83 -33.50 -47.36
C LEU A 936 58.50 -32.22 -46.81
N ILE A 937 58.48 -31.91 -45.50
CA ILE A 937 59.44 -32.24 -44.41
C ILE A 937 59.13 -31.21 -43.29
N SER A 938 59.20 -31.38 -41.97
CA SER A 938 59.89 -32.23 -40.98
C SER A 938 59.06 -32.15 -39.68
N GLY A 939 58.87 -33.17 -38.85
CA GLY A 939 59.86 -34.11 -38.28
C GLY A 939 60.31 -33.57 -36.92
N GLU A 940 59.67 -33.96 -35.81
CA GLU A 940 59.90 -35.18 -35.01
C GLU A 940 61.00 -35.04 -33.93
N ASN A 941 60.59 -35.27 -32.68
CA ASN A 941 61.07 -36.34 -31.77
C ASN A 941 61.39 -35.93 -30.31
N THR A 942 60.74 -36.72 -29.46
CA THR A 942 60.95 -37.17 -28.08
C THR A 942 62.41 -37.57 -27.76
N ILE A 943 62.91 -37.87 -26.54
CA ILE A 943 62.40 -38.54 -25.31
C ILE A 943 63.38 -38.23 -24.14
N LEU A 944 62.92 -38.34 -22.88
CA LEU A 944 63.47 -39.16 -21.76
C LEU A 944 63.75 -38.49 -20.39
N GLU A 945 63.33 -39.23 -19.34
CA GLU A 945 63.28 -39.01 -17.89
C GLU A 945 64.64 -38.96 -17.14
N GLN A 946 64.70 -38.35 -15.94
CA GLN A 946 64.78 -39.03 -14.61
C GLN A 946 65.18 -38.10 -13.42
N ILE A 947 64.40 -38.22 -12.32
CA ILE A 947 64.73 -38.28 -10.87
C ILE A 947 65.48 -37.09 -10.19
N THR A 948 64.91 -36.53 -9.10
CA THR A 948 65.41 -36.52 -7.68
C THR A 948 64.59 -35.54 -6.79
N GLN A 949 64.14 -35.96 -5.59
CA GLN A 949 63.60 -35.15 -4.46
C GLN A 949 64.66 -35.09 -3.30
N PRO A 950 64.57 -34.31 -2.19
CA PRO A 950 63.67 -33.20 -1.79
C PRO A 950 64.35 -31.99 -1.06
N GLN A 951 63.52 -31.01 -0.64
CA GLN A 951 63.49 -30.33 0.69
C GLN A 951 63.84 -28.82 0.84
N GLU A 952 62.82 -28.11 1.39
CA GLU A 952 62.78 -26.92 2.27
C GLU A 952 63.17 -25.50 1.78
N ILE A 953 62.21 -24.56 1.88
CA ILE A 953 62.09 -23.57 2.98
C ILE A 953 60.74 -22.81 2.87
N SER A 954 60.17 -22.53 4.04
CA SER A 954 58.88 -21.88 4.31
C SER A 954 58.75 -20.41 3.89
N LYS A 955 57.51 -19.95 3.72
CA LYS A 955 56.97 -18.81 4.50
C LYS A 955 55.47 -18.58 4.31
N HIS A 956 54.79 -18.48 5.44
CA HIS A 956 53.53 -17.75 5.62
C HIS A 956 53.69 -16.25 5.32
N GLY A 957 52.61 -15.62 4.86
CA GLY A 957 52.46 -14.17 4.84
C GLY A 957 51.14 -13.72 4.21
N LEU A 958 50.15 -13.44 5.05
CA LEU A 958 48.94 -12.66 4.76
C LEU A 958 49.25 -11.40 3.94
N LEU A 959 48.37 -11.05 2.99
CA LEU A 959 48.19 -9.67 2.53
C LEU A 959 46.72 -9.38 2.21
N MET A 960 46.12 -8.61 3.12
CA MET A 960 44.93 -7.79 2.89
C MET A 960 45.15 -6.83 1.72
N MET A 961 44.16 -6.70 0.82
CA MET A 961 44.04 -5.53 -0.05
C MET A 961 42.64 -4.93 0.01
N LYS A 962 42.65 -3.60 0.09
CA LYS A 962 41.57 -2.68 0.41
C LYS A 962 40.56 -2.55 -0.72
N ARG A 963 39.28 -2.54 -0.36
CA ARG A 963 38.14 -2.06 -1.16
C ARG A 963 38.16 -0.53 -1.20
N ASN A 964 38.64 0.04 -2.29
CA ASN A 964 38.39 1.42 -2.72
C ASN A 964 38.69 1.50 -4.22
N GLN A 965 37.64 1.43 -5.04
CA GLN A 965 37.52 1.95 -6.42
C GLN A 965 36.44 1.13 -7.15
N ILE A 966 35.25 1.72 -7.27
CA ILE A 966 34.38 1.80 -8.46
C ILE A 966 33.12 2.50 -7.93
N LEU A 967 33.00 3.79 -8.23
CA LEU A 967 31.75 4.58 -8.31
C LEU A 967 32.18 5.97 -8.77
N SER A 968 32.30 6.12 -10.09
CA SER A 968 32.42 7.42 -10.74
C SER A 968 31.64 7.39 -12.05
N SER A 969 30.33 7.51 -11.96
CA SER A 969 29.49 8.13 -13.00
C SER A 969 28.06 8.23 -12.46
N LEU A 970 27.70 9.38 -11.90
CA LEU A 970 26.39 10.03 -11.99
C LEU A 970 26.48 11.28 -11.11
N ASP A 971 26.84 12.41 -11.73
CA ASP A 971 26.66 13.75 -11.17
C ASP A 971 25.54 14.46 -11.93
N GLU A 972 24.89 15.38 -11.21
CA GLU A 972 23.85 16.35 -11.61
C GLU A 972 22.37 15.91 -11.51
N GLN A 973 21.84 15.97 -10.28
CA GLN A 973 20.58 16.66 -10.04
C GLN A 973 20.60 17.38 -8.67
N ILE A 974 20.43 18.70 -8.70
CA ILE A 974 20.45 19.59 -7.54
C ILE A 974 19.07 19.52 -6.85
N LEU A 975 19.03 19.01 -5.61
CA LEU A 975 17.89 19.12 -4.70
C LEU A 975 17.98 20.43 -3.88
N PRO A 976 16.87 21.17 -3.66
CA PRO A 976 16.87 22.35 -2.79
C PRO A 976 16.93 21.98 -1.30
N PRO A 977 17.37 22.90 -0.41
CA PRO A 977 17.65 22.57 0.99
C PRO A 977 16.38 22.28 1.81
N LEU A 978 16.53 21.29 2.69
CA LEU A 978 15.59 20.88 3.73
C LEU A 978 15.24 22.08 4.63
N VAL A 979 13.98 22.54 4.58
CA VAL A 979 13.43 23.50 5.54
C VAL A 979 13.10 22.74 6.82
N VAL A 980 14.01 22.78 7.78
CA VAL A 980 13.77 22.32 9.15
C VAL A 980 12.85 23.35 9.81
N THR A 981 11.60 22.97 10.09
CA THR A 981 10.63 23.78 10.83
C THR A 981 10.99 23.82 12.32
N GLU A 982 10.85 24.99 12.95
CA GLU A 982 11.22 25.33 14.34
C GLU A 982 10.52 24.54 15.47
N SER A 983 9.92 23.37 15.21
CA SER A 983 9.21 22.57 16.22
C SER A 983 10.04 21.47 16.89
N GLU A 984 11.31 21.28 16.51
CA GLU A 984 12.17 20.18 17.01
C GLU A 984 13.24 20.62 18.02
N ARG A 985 13.21 21.87 18.50
CA ARG A 985 14.21 22.40 19.45
C ARG A 985 13.83 22.42 20.93
N ASP A 986 12.61 21.98 21.31
CA ASP A 986 12.12 22.15 22.69
C ASP A 986 11.68 20.86 23.42
N ILE A 987 12.35 19.73 23.15
CA ILE A 987 12.19 18.48 23.95
C ILE A 987 13.51 18.06 24.60
N ALA A 988 14.20 19.00 25.25
CA ALA A 988 15.39 18.70 26.03
C ALA A 988 15.48 19.55 27.31
N ALA A 989 14.41 19.58 28.12
CA ALA A 989 14.49 20.11 29.49
C ALA A 989 13.32 19.64 30.37
N ASN A 990 13.28 18.35 30.73
CA ASN A 990 12.82 17.79 32.02
C ASN A 990 12.45 16.32 31.85
N ILE A 991 13.46 15.45 31.83
CA ILE A 991 13.25 14.03 32.13
C ILE A 991 13.71 13.82 33.57
N SER A 992 12.78 13.87 34.52
CA SER A 992 12.98 13.33 35.86
C SER A 992 12.71 11.82 35.79
N VAL A 993 13.77 11.02 35.78
CA VAL A 993 13.67 9.56 35.87
C VAL A 993 13.28 9.19 37.31
N VAL A 994 12.04 8.74 37.51
CA VAL A 994 11.61 8.06 38.74
C VAL A 994 11.86 6.58 38.54
N VAL A 995 12.85 6.04 39.24
CA VAL A 995 13.15 4.61 39.29
C VAL A 995 12.24 3.97 40.34
N CYS A 996 11.34 3.09 39.92
CA CYS A 996 10.55 2.26 40.83
C CYS A 996 11.29 0.93 41.09
N ILE A 997 11.63 0.66 42.34
CA ILE A 997 12.12 -0.64 42.83
C ILE A 997 10.90 -1.41 43.37
N PRO A 998 10.68 -2.68 43.01
CA PRO A 998 9.64 -3.49 43.65
C PRO A 998 10.08 -3.93 45.05
N GLU A 999 9.23 -3.70 46.05
CA GLU A 999 9.30 -4.42 47.33
C GLU A 999 8.60 -5.78 47.19
N GLY A 1000 9.31 -6.87 47.50
CA GLY A 1000 8.72 -8.16 47.87
C GLY A 1000 8.86 -9.30 46.86
N GLU A 1001 9.59 -10.33 47.30
CA GLU A 1001 9.55 -11.76 46.91
C GLU A 1001 10.22 -12.26 45.61
N THR A 1002 11.41 -12.82 45.84
CA THR A 1002 11.94 -14.16 45.47
C THR A 1002 11.68 -14.84 44.11
N THR A 1003 12.82 -15.29 43.57
CA THR A 1003 13.15 -16.49 42.77
C THR A 1003 13.05 -16.48 41.24
N GLU A 1004 14.23 -16.81 40.68
CA GLU A 1004 14.54 -17.57 39.47
C GLU A 1004 14.49 -16.92 38.09
N SER A 1005 15.51 -17.30 37.30
CA SER A 1005 15.90 -16.71 36.04
C SER A 1005 15.17 -17.38 34.88
N GLY A 1006 14.55 -16.60 34.00
CA GLY A 1006 14.00 -17.05 32.72
C GLY A 1006 13.96 -15.90 31.71
N PRO A 1007 14.25 -16.15 30.42
CA PRO A 1007 14.44 -15.11 29.41
C PRO A 1007 13.12 -14.43 29.01
N CYS A 1008 13.22 -13.13 28.70
CA CYS A 1008 12.11 -12.29 28.26
C CYS A 1008 11.73 -12.65 26.82
N ASP A 1009 10.56 -13.24 26.65
CA ASP A 1009 9.78 -13.11 25.41
C ASP A 1009 8.28 -13.14 25.75
N THR A 1010 7.52 -12.34 25.00
CA THR A 1010 6.03 -12.24 24.98
C THR A 1010 5.36 -11.49 26.13
N HIS A 1011 5.14 -10.17 26.01
CA HIS A 1011 3.96 -9.52 26.62
C HIS A 1011 3.41 -8.38 25.74
N ILE A 1012 2.35 -8.75 25.03
CA ILE A 1012 1.16 -8.03 24.57
C ILE A 1012 0.97 -6.62 25.18
N LEU A 1013 0.85 -5.62 24.30
CA LEU A 1013 0.30 -4.29 24.60
C LEU A 1013 -1.19 -4.41 25.00
N GLY A 1014 -1.46 -4.31 26.31
CA GLY A 1014 -2.79 -4.25 26.89
C GLY A 1014 -3.09 -2.90 27.54
N LYS A 1015 -4.06 -2.18 26.96
CA LYS A 1015 -4.95 -1.13 27.50
C LYS A 1015 -4.61 -0.53 28.88
N TRP A 1016 -4.26 0.76 28.87
CA TRP A 1016 -4.24 1.61 30.07
C TRP A 1016 -5.62 2.25 30.33
N LYS A 1017 -6.01 2.34 31.61
CA LYS A 1017 -7.14 3.14 32.08
C LYS A 1017 -6.65 4.04 33.22
N PRO A 1018 -6.78 5.38 33.14
CA PRO A 1018 -6.35 6.25 34.23
C PRO A 1018 -7.37 6.24 35.36
N LEU A 1019 -6.89 6.02 36.60
CA LEU A 1019 -7.66 6.18 37.82
C LEU A 1019 -7.35 7.55 38.44
N THR A 1020 -8.37 8.40 38.51
CA THR A 1020 -8.41 9.69 39.19
C THR A 1020 -8.09 9.55 40.69
N GLN A 1021 -7.09 10.27 41.19
CA GLN A 1021 -6.81 10.36 42.62
C GLN A 1021 -7.34 11.67 43.21
N THR A 1022 -8.37 11.53 44.03
CA THR A 1022 -9.00 12.56 44.87
C THR A 1022 -8.00 13.17 45.86
N ALA A 1023 -7.87 14.50 45.84
CA ALA A 1023 -7.14 15.25 46.87
C ALA A 1023 -7.96 15.29 48.18
N LYS A 1024 -7.36 14.82 49.28
CA LYS A 1024 -7.78 15.16 50.65
C LYS A 1024 -6.58 15.71 51.43
N GLN A 1025 -6.74 16.97 51.85
CA GLN A 1025 -6.30 17.60 53.10
C GLN A 1025 -4.88 17.33 53.62
N LYS A 1026 -4.07 18.39 53.59
CA LYS A 1026 -3.71 19.11 54.83
C LYS A 1026 -3.54 20.59 54.57
#